data_AF-A0A2M7FG11-F1
#
_entry.id   AF-A0A2M7FG11-F1
#
_cell.length_a   1.000
_cell.length_b   1.000
_cell.length_c   1.000
_cell.angle_alpha   90.00
_cell.angle_beta   90.00
_cell.angle_gamma   90.00
#
_symmetry.space_group_name_H-M   'P 1'
#
loop_
_entity.id
_entity.type
_entity.pdbx_description
1 polymer ?
#
loop_
_entity_poly.entity_id
_entity_poly.type
_entity_poly.pdbx_seq_one_letter_code
_entity_poly.pdbx_strand_id
1 'polypeptide(L)'
;MELLTLLGSIVAFIGIFSTLVLVHEWGHFTAARIFGVRVLEFGLGLPPKGRVLFKKGDTEYTLNWLPLGGFVRLFGENGENRDEEGSFASKPVWQRICIAIAGVFMNMVLAFVLLILFFMAGGRPLAVLPDTAYPFSQPSYLLQTESMAREEGILRPNPLATGPVQIEGVVPGSLAEKAGIVAGDQLLEVSGLAVKNSTEARDALLKAPIRSEITLRFTSGMRTLVKSEETVGLVLTSPLMIGGYTLSFPDALSYATKELGTQTTLLVSALGDLGGDIARDGMIPEEVGGPVKIAEAVHMANKAGWDALLVIAILLSVNLGVLNILPIPALDGGRIAFLLIEGILRRPLSRTWENYAHMGGYIFLMALMLLVTGKDLLGLFGGGFIGIFPVEGLDILVISMDLSGLGTLISDFFTKTPIMQYLTGGLLSMVSLIIWGYIFLRKEPERKDLVILSFCAGVLSVIPIFIVLGLLGNSQIKILGMTIPGLNLYSHIDALATSGATLERLGVYVLTSLLAFVAIYLIIAVLIFILDILSGEQTLESFEKILSKSIEAPLTFFILSIIVGVLAFSLNWTLSDVLMRSLMIGAVEEFAKHLVMRFSDENKFRNINDAIEFAILVALGFAFFENILYFVDKIWLAPCTPQDIASGACLFDKQANKYVHEINVLLVPFLFRSVFSTMTHIIASGIFGYFYGVSYFAADEIKELSRMQNGLQARILLLFHKVFHLPTNLVMREQQFFTGAIAAMVYHGLFNFVLDGETNTYIQSLIGRPSMFVIVPLTVAGGLYLFYLFKRPENSIIWSKRRVLETRIKKDAIDADLENRFSLRTPTPRA
;
A
#
# COMPACT_ATOMS: atom_id res chain seq x y z
N MET A 1 26.97 -14.22 0.00
CA MET A 1 27.55 -12.88 -0.24
C MET A 1 26.44 -11.88 -0.55
N GLU A 2 25.58 -12.13 -1.53
CA GLU A 2 24.45 -11.23 -1.90
C GLU A 2 23.45 -10.94 -0.76
N LEU A 3 23.05 -11.95 0.02
CA LEU A 3 22.18 -11.75 1.18
C LEU A 3 22.81 -10.81 2.22
N LEU A 4 24.13 -10.91 2.43
CA LEU A 4 24.87 -10.04 3.35
C LEU A 4 24.92 -8.60 2.81
N THR A 5 25.11 -8.42 1.50
CA THR A 5 25.05 -7.11 0.83
C THR A 5 23.67 -6.49 0.92
N LEU A 6 22.59 -7.28 0.74
CA LEU A 6 21.22 -6.81 0.87
C LEU A 6 20.90 -6.39 2.31
N LEU A 7 21.23 -7.23 3.29
CA LEU A 7 21.09 -6.89 4.71
C LEU A 7 21.88 -5.62 5.04
N GLY A 8 23.11 -5.50 4.55
CA GLY A 8 23.91 -4.28 4.67
C GLY A 8 23.23 -3.05 4.05
N SER A 9 22.56 -3.22 2.91
CA SER A 9 21.84 -2.13 2.24
C SER A 9 20.60 -1.69 3.03
N ILE A 10 19.84 -2.64 3.60
CA ILE A 10 18.69 -2.35 4.46
C ILE A 10 19.14 -1.64 5.73
N VAL A 11 20.22 -2.11 6.36
CA VAL A 11 20.80 -1.48 7.55
C VAL A 11 21.31 -0.08 7.21
N ALA A 12 21.98 0.12 6.08
CA ALA A 12 22.44 1.43 5.62
C ALA A 12 21.26 2.38 5.35
N PHE A 13 20.22 1.91 4.67
CA PHE A 13 19.00 2.69 4.40
C PHE A 13 18.34 3.15 5.71
N ILE A 14 18.07 2.21 6.63
CA ILE A 14 17.47 2.52 7.93
C ILE A 14 18.38 3.46 8.73
N GLY A 15 19.69 3.22 8.73
CA GLY A 15 20.67 4.02 9.46
C GLY A 15 20.76 5.45 8.96
N ILE A 16 20.83 5.65 7.64
CA ILE A 16 20.85 6.97 7.01
C ILE A 16 19.55 7.71 7.34
N PHE A 17 18.39 7.15 6.97
CA PHE A 17 17.10 7.81 7.22
C PHE A 17 16.86 8.09 8.70
N SER A 18 17.23 7.17 9.59
CA SER A 18 17.10 7.38 11.03
C SER A 18 17.94 8.54 11.52
N THR A 19 19.18 8.63 11.06
CA THR A 19 20.09 9.72 11.45
C THR A 19 19.59 11.07 10.94
N LEU A 20 19.17 11.16 9.67
CA LEU A 20 18.70 12.40 9.07
C LEU A 20 17.50 12.98 9.83
N VAL A 21 16.45 12.17 10.02
CA VAL A 21 15.25 12.64 10.71
C VAL A 21 15.51 12.85 12.20
N LEU A 22 16.33 12.03 12.86
CA LEU A 22 16.67 12.27 14.27
C LEU A 22 17.38 13.63 14.48
N VAL A 23 18.30 14.00 13.58
CA VAL A 23 18.99 15.29 13.63
C VAL A 23 18.03 16.45 13.34
N HIS A 24 17.09 16.27 12.41
CA HIS A 24 15.99 17.21 12.19
C HIS A 24 15.19 17.46 13.48
N GLU A 25 14.69 16.39 14.11
CA GLU A 25 13.91 16.48 15.35
C GLU A 25 14.72 17.05 16.52
N TRP A 26 16.03 16.77 16.54
CA TRP A 26 16.94 17.34 17.52
C TRP A 26 17.05 18.87 17.38
N GLY A 27 16.91 19.41 16.18
CA GLY A 27 16.82 20.85 15.93
C GLY A 27 15.61 21.48 16.62
N HIS A 28 14.41 20.94 16.39
CA HIS A 28 13.19 21.40 17.05
C HIS A 28 13.28 21.28 18.58
N PHE A 29 13.77 20.14 19.06
CA PHE A 29 13.99 19.89 20.49
C PHE A 29 14.89 20.96 21.12
N THR A 30 16.04 21.21 20.49
CA THR A 30 17.05 22.15 21.03
C THR A 30 16.51 23.57 21.04
N ALA A 31 15.88 24.02 19.95
CA ALA A 31 15.29 25.36 19.89
C ALA A 31 14.13 25.53 20.89
N ALA A 32 13.26 24.52 21.03
CA ALA A 32 12.17 24.54 22.00
C ALA A 32 12.71 24.71 23.44
N ARG A 33 13.77 23.99 23.80
CA ARG A 33 14.40 24.10 25.12
C ARG A 33 15.04 25.47 25.35
N ILE A 34 15.68 26.06 24.34
CA ILE A 34 16.29 27.41 24.42
C ILE A 34 15.21 28.47 24.70
N PHE A 35 14.04 28.38 24.06
CA PHE A 35 12.94 29.34 24.28
C PHE A 35 12.04 28.99 25.47
N GLY A 36 12.41 27.98 26.27
CA GLY A 36 11.67 27.57 27.45
C GLY A 36 10.28 26.99 27.13
N VAL A 37 10.16 26.26 26.03
CA VAL A 37 9.00 25.42 25.70
C VAL A 37 9.22 24.02 26.27
N ARG A 38 8.22 23.48 26.95
CA ARG A 38 8.26 22.11 27.51
C ARG A 38 8.18 21.10 26.37
N VAL A 39 9.10 20.13 26.36
CA VAL A 39 9.07 19.00 25.43
C VAL A 39 8.56 17.80 26.21
N LEU A 40 7.45 17.20 25.76
CA LEU A 40 6.83 16.06 26.43
C LEU A 40 7.55 14.75 26.10
N GLU A 41 7.99 14.62 24.85
CA GLU A 41 8.59 13.40 24.34
C GLU A 41 9.65 13.71 23.29
N PHE A 42 10.79 13.01 23.39
CA PHE A 42 11.83 12.98 22.37
C PHE A 42 12.21 11.51 22.13
N GLY A 43 11.79 10.96 21.00
CA GLY A 43 11.89 9.54 20.69
C GLY A 43 12.81 9.24 19.52
N LEU A 44 13.49 8.09 19.58
CA LEU A 44 14.10 7.47 18.41
C LEU A 44 13.03 6.60 17.71
N GLY A 45 12.83 6.85 16.42
CA GLY A 45 11.81 6.21 15.60
C GLY A 45 10.44 6.90 15.65
N LEU A 46 9.54 6.48 14.77
CA LEU A 46 8.17 6.98 14.68
C LEU A 46 7.21 6.23 15.62
N PRO A 47 6.17 6.90 16.17
CA PRO A 47 5.13 6.26 16.99
C PRO A 47 4.49 5.04 16.31
N PRO A 48 3.93 4.09 17.08
CA PRO A 48 3.62 4.15 18.51
C PRO A 48 4.82 3.95 19.44
N LYS A 49 4.70 4.48 20.66
CA LYS A 49 5.69 4.35 21.74
C LYS A 49 5.96 2.89 22.06
N GLY A 50 7.21 2.46 21.93
CA GLY A 50 7.64 1.10 22.22
C GLY A 50 8.07 0.97 23.68
N ARG A 51 9.12 1.70 24.06
CA ARG A 51 9.68 1.69 25.40
C ARG A 51 10.15 3.09 25.80
N VAL A 52 9.90 3.47 27.06
CA VAL A 52 10.54 4.66 27.65
C VAL A 52 11.94 4.25 28.12
N LEU A 53 12.98 4.90 27.61
CA LEU A 53 14.37 4.65 27.99
C LEU A 53 14.68 5.29 29.35
N PHE A 54 14.39 6.59 29.47
CA PHE A 54 14.52 7.35 30.71
C PHE A 54 13.71 8.64 30.62
N LYS A 55 13.49 9.29 31.77
CA LYS A 55 12.83 10.60 31.85
C LYS A 55 13.80 11.61 32.47
N LYS A 56 13.94 12.78 31.86
CA LYS A 56 14.76 13.87 32.39
C LYS A 56 13.94 15.16 32.41
N GLY A 57 13.58 15.61 33.62
CA GLY A 57 12.62 16.71 33.79
C GLY A 57 11.24 16.32 33.25
N ASP A 58 10.66 17.19 32.42
CA ASP A 58 9.35 16.96 31.79
C ASP A 58 9.41 16.09 30.52
N THR A 59 10.61 15.78 30.03
CA THR A 59 10.80 15.08 28.75
C THR A 59 11.01 13.59 28.94
N GLU A 60 10.18 12.79 28.28
CA GLU A 60 10.38 11.34 28.14
C GLU A 60 11.25 11.04 26.92
N TYR A 61 12.32 10.27 27.13
CA TYR A 61 13.18 9.77 26.05
C TYR A 61 12.70 8.37 25.68
N THR A 62 12.23 8.19 24.45
CA THR A 62 11.52 6.98 24.02
C THR A 62 12.22 6.25 22.88
N LEU A 63 12.02 4.94 22.82
CA LEU A 63 12.32 4.11 21.67
C LEU A 63 10.98 3.67 21.08
N ASN A 64 10.70 4.08 19.86
CA ASN A 64 9.44 3.82 19.19
C ASN A 64 9.53 2.60 18.27
N TRP A 65 8.37 2.01 17.93
CA TRP A 65 8.33 0.73 17.21
C TRP A 65 8.80 0.79 15.77
N LEU A 66 8.64 1.93 15.10
CA LEU A 66 9.13 2.11 13.74
C LEU A 66 10.53 2.73 13.82
N PRO A 67 11.61 1.98 13.53
CA PRO A 67 12.98 2.47 13.63
C PRO A 67 13.34 3.36 12.43
N LEU A 68 12.43 4.25 12.04
CA LEU A 68 12.59 5.19 10.95
C LEU A 68 12.55 6.59 11.57
N GLY A 69 13.71 7.19 11.80
CA GLY A 69 13.81 8.60 12.14
C GLY A 69 13.77 8.95 13.63
N GLY A 70 13.26 10.14 13.94
CA GLY A 70 13.07 10.66 15.28
C GLY A 70 11.64 11.17 15.48
N PHE A 71 11.30 11.52 16.71
CA PHE A 71 9.99 12.10 17.04
C PHE A 71 10.14 13.12 18.17
N VAL A 72 9.71 14.37 17.96
CA VAL A 72 9.56 15.37 19.03
C VAL A 72 8.09 15.70 19.25
N ARG A 73 7.68 15.82 20.51
CA ARG A 73 6.33 16.31 20.87
C ARG A 73 6.43 17.53 21.78
N LEU A 74 6.01 18.68 21.27
CA LEU A 74 6.05 19.93 22.02
C LEU A 74 4.77 20.13 22.85
N PHE A 75 4.90 20.68 24.04
CA PHE A 75 3.74 21.01 24.87
C PHE A 75 2.99 22.20 24.25
N GLY A 76 1.66 22.10 24.13
CA GLY A 76 0.83 23.16 23.54
C GLY A 76 1.02 23.33 22.02
N GLU A 77 1.51 22.31 21.33
CA GLU A 77 1.75 22.31 19.88
C GLU A 77 0.45 22.40 19.06
N ASN A 78 -0.54 21.59 19.42
CA ASN A 78 -1.93 21.69 18.91
C ASN A 78 -2.69 22.86 19.58
N GLY A 79 -2.02 23.52 20.53
CA GLY A 79 -2.39 24.65 21.38
C GLY A 79 -3.69 24.57 22.14
N GLU A 80 -3.93 23.37 22.62
CA GLU A 80 -4.30 23.12 24.01
C GLU A 80 -3.40 23.93 24.97
N ASN A 81 -3.94 24.33 26.12
CA ASN A 81 -3.20 24.96 27.21
C ASN A 81 -2.36 26.18 26.77
N ARG A 82 -2.96 27.08 25.97
CA ARG A 82 -2.28 28.26 25.42
C ARG A 82 -1.71 29.18 26.51
N ASP A 83 -2.43 29.32 27.61
CA ASP A 83 -2.09 30.25 28.70
C ASP A 83 -1.15 29.62 29.74
N GLU A 84 -0.80 28.34 29.58
CA GLU A 84 0.13 27.67 30.49
C GLU A 84 1.59 28.02 30.20
N GLU A 85 2.36 28.15 31.27
CA GLU A 85 3.79 28.39 31.19
C GLU A 85 4.52 27.23 30.47
N GLY A 86 5.40 27.60 29.54
CA GLY A 86 6.13 26.64 28.70
C GLY A 86 5.32 26.00 27.57
N SER A 87 4.11 26.49 27.29
CA SER A 87 3.32 26.12 26.11
C SER A 87 3.88 26.75 24.83
N PHE A 88 4.02 25.98 23.75
CA PHE A 88 4.42 26.48 22.43
C PHE A 88 3.50 27.61 21.96
N ALA A 89 2.19 27.45 22.15
CA ALA A 89 1.19 28.45 21.77
C ALA A 89 1.21 29.76 22.59
N SER A 90 1.87 29.75 23.76
CA SER A 90 2.07 30.96 24.59
C SER A 90 3.17 31.87 24.04
N LYS A 91 4.10 31.31 23.24
CA LYS A 91 5.30 32.03 22.79
C LYS A 91 5.01 33.01 21.64
N PRO A 92 5.74 34.13 21.57
CA PRO A 92 5.62 35.07 20.46
C PRO A 92 5.92 34.38 19.12
N VAL A 93 5.28 34.85 18.05
CA VAL A 93 5.32 34.25 16.71
C VAL A 93 6.76 34.01 16.23
N TRP A 94 7.68 34.95 16.46
CA TRP A 94 9.07 34.81 16.03
C TRP A 94 9.81 33.64 16.71
N GLN A 95 9.53 33.35 18.00
CA GLN A 95 10.11 32.19 18.69
C GLN A 95 9.56 30.88 18.13
N ARG A 96 8.25 30.84 17.85
CA ARG A 96 7.61 29.69 17.20
C ARG A 96 8.20 29.43 15.80
N ILE A 97 8.46 30.49 15.03
CA ILE A 97 9.12 30.42 13.72
C ILE A 97 10.54 29.87 13.87
N CYS A 98 11.34 30.37 14.82
CA CYS A 98 12.69 29.85 15.07
C CYS A 98 12.68 28.36 15.43
N ILE A 99 11.71 27.90 16.23
CA ILE A 99 11.56 26.48 16.57
C ILE A 99 11.23 25.66 15.31
N ALA A 100 10.32 26.14 14.45
CA ALA A 100 9.97 25.45 13.21
C ALA A 100 11.12 25.42 12.19
N ILE A 101 11.94 26.47 12.10
CA ILE A 101 13.11 26.50 11.20
C ILE A 101 14.25 25.62 11.72
N ALA A 102 14.33 25.38 13.03
CA ALA A 102 15.47 24.71 13.64
C ALA A 102 15.70 23.28 13.12
N GLY A 103 14.64 22.53 12.80
CA GLY A 103 14.79 21.18 12.22
C GLY A 103 15.43 21.22 10.84
N VAL A 104 14.88 22.04 9.93
CA VAL A 104 15.43 22.28 8.59
C VAL A 104 16.90 22.74 8.66
N PHE A 105 17.19 23.68 9.55
CA PHE A 105 18.54 24.20 9.74
C PHE A 105 19.52 23.09 10.13
N MET A 106 19.12 22.19 11.04
CA MET A 106 19.98 21.08 11.47
C MET A 106 20.28 20.07 10.36
N ASN A 107 19.38 19.86 9.40
CA ASN A 107 19.68 19.03 8.22
C ASN A 107 20.72 19.67 7.31
N MET A 108 20.71 21.00 7.16
CA MET A 108 21.75 21.72 6.41
C MET A 108 23.10 21.66 7.13
N VAL A 109 23.09 21.80 8.47
CA VAL A 109 24.30 21.63 9.30
C VAL A 109 24.85 20.21 9.18
N LEU A 110 23.99 19.18 9.20
CA LEU A 110 24.41 17.80 9.03
C LEU A 110 25.05 17.57 7.67
N ALA A 111 24.42 18.03 6.58
CA ALA A 111 24.98 17.95 5.23
C ALA A 111 26.36 18.63 5.16
N PHE A 112 26.48 19.81 5.75
CA PHE A 112 27.74 20.57 5.78
C PHE A 112 28.85 19.82 6.53
N VAL A 113 28.55 19.25 7.70
CA VAL A 113 29.51 18.45 8.47
C VAL A 113 29.92 17.19 7.70
N LEU A 114 28.96 16.49 7.08
CA LEU A 114 29.25 15.30 6.27
C LEU A 114 30.11 15.64 5.04
N LEU A 115 29.91 16.78 4.39
CA LEU A 115 30.75 17.26 3.28
C LEU A 115 32.19 17.53 3.72
N ILE A 116 32.39 18.19 4.87
CA ILE A 116 33.74 18.42 5.42
C ILE A 116 34.44 17.07 5.65
N LEU A 117 33.73 16.13 6.30
CA LEU A 117 34.28 14.78 6.56
C LEU A 117 34.58 14.04 5.26
N PHE A 118 33.71 14.13 4.25
CA PHE A 118 33.90 13.52 2.94
C PHE A 118 35.18 14.03 2.25
N PHE A 119 35.38 15.35 2.19
CA PHE A 119 36.57 15.95 1.56
C PHE A 119 37.87 15.73 2.34
N MET A 120 37.79 15.58 3.67
CA MET A 120 38.96 15.25 4.49
C MET A 120 39.32 13.76 4.40
N ALA A 121 38.34 12.89 4.23
CA ALA A 121 38.52 11.43 4.32
C ALA A 121 38.92 10.75 3.00
N GLY A 122 39.20 11.48 1.92
CA GLY A 122 39.53 10.84 0.64
C GLY A 122 38.32 10.58 -0.26
N GLY A 123 37.18 11.26 -0.04
CA GLY A 123 35.93 10.99 -0.74
C GLY A 123 36.07 11.13 -2.26
N ARG A 124 35.43 10.23 -3.02
CA ARG A 124 35.48 10.22 -4.49
C ARG A 124 34.18 10.79 -5.07
N PRO A 125 34.23 11.58 -6.16
CA PRO A 125 33.01 12.06 -6.81
C PRO A 125 32.17 10.88 -7.29
N LEU A 126 30.84 11.05 -7.26
CA LEU A 126 29.86 10.02 -7.61
C LEU A 126 29.97 9.62 -9.08
N ALA A 127 30.20 10.62 -9.93
CA ALA A 127 30.43 10.45 -11.35
C ALA A 127 31.29 11.60 -11.89
N VAL A 128 31.95 11.33 -13.00
CA VAL A 128 32.56 12.36 -13.84
C VAL A 128 31.82 12.38 -15.17
N LEU A 129 31.19 13.52 -15.48
CA LEU A 129 30.35 13.69 -16.65
C LEU A 129 31.15 14.41 -17.77
N PRO A 130 30.85 14.12 -19.05
CA PRO A 130 31.37 14.91 -20.16
C PRO A 130 31.01 16.40 -19.99
N ASP A 131 31.90 17.31 -20.36
CA ASP A 131 31.65 18.76 -20.26
C ASP A 131 30.36 19.18 -21.01
N THR A 132 30.02 18.48 -22.09
CA THR A 132 28.80 18.70 -22.88
C THR A 132 27.51 18.20 -22.23
N ALA A 133 27.63 17.28 -21.26
CA ALA A 133 26.52 16.68 -20.56
C ALA A 133 26.24 17.38 -19.22
N TYR A 134 26.88 18.52 -18.95
CA TYR A 134 26.71 19.29 -17.73
C TYR A 134 25.65 20.39 -17.94
N PRO A 135 24.42 20.24 -17.45
CA PRO A 135 23.33 21.16 -17.75
C PRO A 135 23.30 22.38 -16.83
N PHE A 136 24.22 22.50 -15.86
CA PHE A 136 24.13 23.48 -14.78
C PHE A 136 25.19 24.57 -14.84
N SER A 137 24.83 25.77 -14.37
CA SER A 137 25.71 26.96 -14.36
C SER A 137 26.77 26.94 -13.26
N GLN A 138 26.63 26.06 -12.27
CA GLN A 138 27.51 25.96 -11.10
C GLN A 138 28.23 24.61 -11.10
N PRO A 139 29.57 24.57 -10.99
CA PRO A 139 30.33 23.33 -10.91
C PRO A 139 30.07 22.58 -9.58
N SER A 140 29.77 21.28 -9.65
CA SER A 140 29.64 20.38 -8.49
C SER A 140 30.92 19.59 -8.29
N TYR A 141 31.37 19.50 -7.04
CA TYR A 141 32.49 18.66 -6.61
C TYR A 141 32.05 17.20 -6.37
N LEU A 142 30.75 16.92 -6.23
CA LEU A 142 30.23 15.55 -6.15
C LEU A 142 29.92 14.93 -7.52
N LEU A 143 29.55 15.76 -8.51
CA LEU A 143 29.29 15.39 -9.90
C LEU A 143 30.17 16.27 -10.81
N GLN A 144 31.45 15.90 -10.93
CA GLN A 144 32.41 16.75 -11.64
C GLN A 144 32.26 16.64 -13.16
N THR A 145 32.64 17.70 -13.87
CA THR A 145 32.92 17.61 -15.30
C THR A 145 34.32 17.04 -15.54
N GLU A 146 34.55 16.46 -16.72
CA GLU A 146 35.87 15.95 -17.10
C GLU A 146 36.97 17.02 -17.01
N SER A 147 36.69 18.25 -17.45
CA SER A 147 37.63 19.38 -17.37
C SER A 147 38.06 19.69 -15.93
N MET A 148 37.10 19.81 -15.02
CA MET A 148 37.36 20.05 -13.60
C MET A 148 38.13 18.89 -12.94
N ALA A 149 37.73 17.66 -13.24
CA ALA A 149 38.34 16.48 -12.64
C ALA A 149 39.80 16.29 -13.11
N ARG A 150 40.15 16.80 -14.29
CA ARG A 150 41.53 16.88 -14.78
C ARG A 150 42.32 17.99 -14.10
N GLU A 151 41.74 19.17 -13.94
CA GLU A 151 42.39 20.32 -13.27
C GLU A 151 42.75 19.98 -11.81
N GLU A 152 41.85 19.32 -11.10
CA GLU A 152 42.04 18.90 -9.71
C GLU A 152 42.93 17.64 -9.58
N GLY A 153 43.40 17.07 -10.70
CA GLY A 153 44.27 15.88 -10.69
C GLY A 153 43.60 14.61 -10.15
N ILE A 154 42.27 14.54 -10.23
CA ILE A 154 41.42 13.46 -9.73
C ILE A 154 41.25 12.37 -10.78
N LEU A 155 41.12 12.74 -12.05
CA LEU A 155 41.20 11.78 -13.14
C LEU A 155 42.66 11.38 -13.37
N ARG A 156 42.98 10.12 -13.05
CA ARG A 156 44.31 9.55 -13.27
C ARG A 156 44.21 8.33 -14.17
N PRO A 157 45.20 8.09 -15.06
CA PRO A 157 45.31 6.83 -15.78
C PRO A 157 45.32 5.69 -14.76
N ASN A 158 44.52 4.65 -14.98
CA ASN A 158 44.56 3.48 -14.10
C ASN A 158 45.91 2.75 -14.28
N PRO A 159 46.81 2.72 -13.29
CA PRO A 159 48.11 2.04 -13.44
C PRO A 159 47.97 0.51 -13.47
N LEU A 160 46.86 -0.04 -12.96
CA LEU A 160 46.50 -1.46 -13.04
C LEU A 160 45.73 -1.80 -14.32
N ALA A 161 45.12 -0.80 -14.96
CA ALA A 161 44.53 -0.90 -16.29
C ALA A 161 45.29 -0.02 -17.28
N THR A 162 46.62 -0.12 -17.27
CA THR A 162 47.44 0.17 -18.45
C THR A 162 47.14 -0.90 -19.48
N GLY A 163 45.97 -0.78 -20.10
CA GLY A 163 45.45 -1.70 -21.08
C GLY A 163 45.05 -0.94 -22.35
N PRO A 164 45.00 -1.64 -23.49
CA PRO A 164 44.53 -1.08 -24.78
C PRO A 164 43.21 -0.34 -24.68
N VAL A 165 43.03 0.65 -25.56
CA VAL A 165 41.79 1.44 -25.71
C VAL A 165 40.62 0.49 -25.99
N GLN A 166 39.56 0.54 -25.18
CA GLN A 166 38.39 -0.33 -25.39
C GLN A 166 37.41 0.31 -26.37
N ILE A 167 36.85 -0.54 -27.24
CA ILE A 167 35.72 -0.17 -28.10
C ILE A 167 34.45 -0.35 -27.29
N GLU A 168 33.86 0.74 -26.81
CA GLU A 168 32.61 0.73 -26.05
C GLU A 168 31.41 0.44 -26.96
N GLY A 169 31.46 0.93 -28.19
CA GLY A 169 30.38 0.79 -29.16
C GLY A 169 30.83 1.11 -30.58
N VAL A 170 30.03 0.63 -31.54
CA VAL A 170 30.22 0.87 -32.97
C VAL A 170 28.93 1.45 -33.51
N VAL A 171 29.04 2.56 -34.25
CA VAL A 171 27.87 3.24 -34.82
C VAL A 171 27.33 2.42 -36.00
N PRO A 172 26.01 2.10 -36.05
CA PRO A 172 25.41 1.36 -37.17
C PRO A 172 25.64 2.06 -38.52
N GLY A 173 25.94 1.28 -39.56
CA GLY A 173 26.23 1.75 -40.92
C GLY A 173 27.63 2.34 -41.13
N SER A 174 28.45 2.43 -40.09
CA SER A 174 29.78 3.07 -40.13
C SER A 174 30.86 2.23 -40.81
N LEU A 175 32.00 2.86 -41.11
CA LEU A 175 33.19 2.16 -41.63
C LEU A 175 33.69 1.08 -40.65
N ALA A 176 33.56 1.32 -39.34
CA ALA A 176 33.94 0.37 -38.31
C ALA A 176 33.04 -0.87 -38.30
N GLU A 177 31.72 -0.71 -38.47
CA GLU A 177 30.80 -1.85 -38.57
C GLU A 177 31.06 -2.66 -39.84
N LYS A 178 31.24 -1.97 -40.98
CA LYS A 178 31.60 -2.61 -42.27
C LYS A 178 32.93 -3.37 -42.20
N ALA A 179 33.86 -2.92 -41.36
CA ALA A 179 35.12 -3.59 -41.09
C ALA A 179 35.01 -4.75 -40.09
N GLY A 180 33.81 -5.05 -39.58
CA GLY A 180 33.56 -6.15 -38.65
C GLY A 180 34.17 -5.90 -37.26
N ILE A 181 34.26 -4.63 -36.84
CA ILE A 181 34.65 -4.26 -35.49
C ILE A 181 33.42 -4.39 -34.59
N VAL A 182 33.60 -4.96 -33.41
CA VAL A 182 32.52 -5.16 -32.43
C VAL A 182 32.85 -4.49 -31.11
N ALA A 183 31.81 -4.14 -30.34
CA ALA A 183 31.97 -3.64 -28.99
C ALA A 183 32.65 -4.70 -28.10
N GLY A 184 33.50 -4.24 -27.18
CA GLY A 184 34.30 -5.07 -26.27
C GLY A 184 35.72 -5.39 -26.78
N ASP A 185 36.03 -5.09 -28.05
CA ASP A 185 37.40 -5.23 -28.57
C ASP A 185 38.37 -4.24 -27.93
N GLN A 186 39.64 -4.64 -27.86
CA GLN A 186 40.72 -3.86 -27.26
C GLN A 186 41.74 -3.43 -28.32
N LEU A 187 41.78 -2.14 -28.63
CA LEU A 187 42.64 -1.51 -29.64
C LEU A 187 44.05 -1.24 -29.08
N LEU A 188 45.05 -1.87 -29.68
CA LEU A 188 46.46 -1.81 -29.30
C LEU A 188 47.26 -0.83 -30.18
N GLU A 189 47.00 -0.82 -31.49
CA GLU A 189 47.75 -0.01 -32.46
C GLU A 189 46.84 0.54 -33.56
N VAL A 190 47.13 1.75 -34.02
CA VAL A 190 46.51 2.41 -35.18
C VAL A 190 47.60 2.69 -36.22
N SER A 191 47.52 2.06 -37.39
CA SER A 191 48.48 2.19 -38.50
C SER A 191 49.94 1.97 -38.06
N GLY A 192 50.17 0.97 -37.19
CA GLY A 192 51.48 0.62 -36.65
C GLY A 192 51.99 1.50 -35.50
N LEU A 193 51.20 2.50 -35.07
CA LEU A 193 51.50 3.32 -33.90
C LEU A 193 50.77 2.75 -32.68
N ALA A 194 51.51 2.40 -31.63
CA ALA A 194 50.93 1.97 -30.36
C ALA A 194 50.18 3.12 -29.70
N VAL A 195 48.93 2.86 -29.29
CA VAL A 195 48.05 3.87 -28.68
C VAL A 195 47.80 3.50 -27.22
N LYS A 196 48.04 4.44 -26.30
CA LYS A 196 47.95 4.18 -24.85
C LYS A 196 46.67 4.68 -24.20
N ASN A 197 45.94 5.56 -24.89
CA ASN A 197 44.68 6.12 -24.42
C ASN A 197 43.79 6.51 -25.62
N SER A 198 42.51 6.74 -25.34
CA SER A 198 41.47 7.03 -26.32
C SER A 198 41.74 8.33 -27.08
N THR A 199 42.47 9.28 -26.46
CA THR A 199 42.86 10.54 -27.11
C THR A 199 43.93 10.30 -28.16
N GLU A 200 44.99 9.55 -27.84
CA GLU A 200 46.04 9.14 -28.80
C GLU A 200 45.46 8.32 -29.95
N ALA A 201 44.55 7.39 -29.66
CA ALA A 201 43.86 6.59 -30.68
C ALA A 201 42.98 7.46 -31.59
N ARG A 202 42.21 8.38 -31.02
CA ARG A 202 41.40 9.34 -31.78
C ARG A 202 42.28 10.22 -32.67
N ASP A 203 43.37 10.78 -32.12
CA ASP A 203 44.27 11.65 -32.85
C ASP A 203 44.98 10.92 -34.00
N ALA A 204 45.37 9.66 -33.79
CA ALA A 204 45.95 8.81 -34.84
C ALA A 204 44.94 8.53 -35.96
N LEU A 205 43.68 8.23 -35.63
CA LEU A 205 42.60 8.05 -36.59
C LEU A 205 42.28 9.33 -37.38
N LEU A 206 42.29 10.49 -36.71
CA LEU A 206 42.03 11.80 -37.33
C LEU A 206 43.16 12.23 -38.27
N LYS A 207 44.42 11.98 -37.90
CA LYS A 207 45.61 12.36 -38.69
C LYS A 207 45.86 11.47 -39.90
N ALA A 208 45.26 10.28 -39.98
CA ALA A 208 45.39 9.41 -41.14
C ALA A 208 44.86 10.09 -42.43
N PRO A 209 45.53 9.99 -43.58
CA PRO A 209 45.07 10.58 -44.83
C PRO A 209 43.72 9.99 -45.31
N ILE A 210 42.90 10.81 -45.98
CA ILE A 210 41.69 10.30 -46.64
C ILE A 210 42.13 9.37 -47.80
N ARG A 211 41.41 8.26 -48.00
CA ARG A 211 41.71 7.15 -48.93
C ARG A 211 42.90 6.26 -48.56
N SER A 212 43.51 6.43 -47.39
CA SER A 212 44.52 5.47 -46.90
C SER A 212 43.87 4.29 -46.19
N GLU A 213 44.46 3.11 -46.33
CA GLU A 213 44.18 1.97 -45.47
C GLU A 213 44.70 2.25 -44.05
N ILE A 214 43.81 2.13 -43.07
CA ILE A 214 44.13 2.17 -41.65
C ILE A 214 44.06 0.75 -41.13
N THR A 215 45.19 0.26 -40.64
CA THR A 215 45.26 -1.04 -39.96
C THR A 215 45.06 -0.82 -38.47
N LEU A 216 44.05 -1.46 -37.90
CA LEU A 216 43.77 -1.47 -36.47
C LEU A 216 44.15 -2.83 -35.91
N ARG A 217 45.06 -2.85 -34.93
CA ARG A 217 45.40 -4.08 -34.21
C ARG A 217 44.56 -4.16 -32.94
N PHE A 218 43.72 -5.18 -32.87
CA PHE A 218 42.97 -5.54 -31.67
C PHE A 218 43.55 -6.79 -31.00
N THR A 219 43.15 -7.04 -29.75
CA THR A 219 43.42 -8.34 -29.09
C THR A 219 42.79 -9.52 -29.82
N SER A 220 41.65 -9.31 -30.49
CA SER A 220 40.92 -10.30 -31.30
C SER A 220 41.45 -10.44 -32.74
N GLY A 221 42.53 -9.72 -33.09
CA GLY A 221 43.20 -9.77 -34.37
C GLY A 221 43.27 -8.41 -35.08
N MET A 222 43.79 -8.40 -36.31
CA MET A 222 43.87 -7.17 -37.11
C MET A 222 42.57 -6.95 -37.89
N ARG A 223 42.19 -5.69 -38.05
CA ARG A 223 41.16 -5.23 -38.99
C ARG A 223 41.72 -4.08 -39.80
N THR A 224 41.28 -3.97 -41.04
CA THR A 224 41.68 -2.86 -41.92
C THR A 224 40.43 -2.16 -42.39
N LEU A 225 40.46 -0.83 -42.36
CA LEU A 225 39.41 0.01 -42.92
C LEU A 225 40.04 1.03 -43.86
N VAL A 226 39.32 1.40 -44.91
CA VAL A 226 39.74 2.46 -45.83
C VAL A 226 39.12 3.75 -45.32
N LYS A 227 39.94 4.74 -44.94
CA LYS A 227 39.43 6.03 -44.48
C LYS A 227 38.71 6.74 -45.63
N SER A 228 37.44 7.05 -45.47
CA SER A 228 36.69 7.92 -46.38
C SER A 228 36.41 9.29 -45.72
N GLU A 229 35.63 10.14 -46.38
CA GLU A 229 35.11 11.38 -45.78
C GLU A 229 34.05 11.10 -44.69
N GLU A 230 33.55 9.86 -44.61
CA GLU A 230 32.62 9.42 -43.57
C GLU A 230 33.35 9.23 -42.23
N THR A 231 32.63 9.40 -41.13
CA THR A 231 33.16 9.13 -39.79
C THR A 231 33.47 7.64 -39.62
N VAL A 232 34.62 7.33 -39.00
CA VAL A 232 35.02 5.94 -38.72
C VAL A 232 33.97 5.19 -37.89
N GLY A 233 33.31 5.88 -36.95
CA GLY A 233 32.18 5.34 -36.18
C GLY A 233 32.55 4.47 -34.98
N LEU A 234 33.70 4.73 -34.34
CA LEU A 234 34.16 4.05 -33.13
C LEU A 234 33.90 4.90 -31.89
N VAL A 235 33.33 4.30 -30.84
CA VAL A 235 33.27 4.88 -29.49
C VAL A 235 34.45 4.31 -28.68
N LEU A 236 35.43 5.16 -28.40
CA LEU A 236 36.68 4.77 -27.74
C LEU A 236 36.67 5.20 -26.27
N THR A 237 36.88 4.25 -25.36
CA THR A 237 37.03 4.55 -23.93
C THR A 237 38.40 4.12 -23.41
N SER A 238 38.90 4.83 -22.41
CA SER A 238 40.10 4.45 -21.66
C SER A 238 39.73 4.26 -20.20
N PRO A 239 40.16 3.17 -19.56
CA PRO A 239 39.87 2.96 -18.14
C PRO A 239 40.57 4.05 -17.32
N LEU A 240 39.78 4.99 -16.79
CA LEU A 240 40.23 6.01 -15.85
C LEU A 240 39.99 5.54 -14.42
N MET A 241 40.90 5.87 -13.51
CA MET A 241 40.63 5.80 -12.07
C MET A 241 40.18 7.18 -11.62
N ILE A 242 39.02 7.21 -10.99
CA ILE A 242 38.54 8.38 -10.27
C ILE A 242 39.23 8.37 -8.90
N GLY A 243 40.12 9.34 -8.68
CA GLY A 243 40.75 9.61 -7.40
C GLY A 243 39.77 10.22 -6.38
N GLY A 244 40.24 10.41 -5.16
CA GLY A 244 39.48 11.08 -4.10
C GLY A 244 40.13 12.39 -3.67
N TYR A 245 39.34 13.25 -3.02
CA TYR A 245 39.81 14.49 -2.40
C TYR A 245 40.44 14.20 -1.05
N THR A 246 41.67 14.64 -0.82
CA THR A 246 42.29 14.63 0.51
C THR A 246 42.66 16.06 0.88
N LEU A 247 41.67 16.82 1.35
CA LEU A 247 41.81 18.24 1.63
C LEU A 247 42.15 18.49 3.10
N SER A 248 42.87 19.60 3.34
CA SER A 248 43.07 20.12 4.70
C SER A 248 41.73 20.63 5.26
N PHE A 249 41.58 20.76 6.58
CA PHE A 249 40.32 21.24 7.17
C PHE A 249 39.87 22.62 6.63
N PRO A 250 40.74 23.64 6.49
CA PRO A 250 40.35 24.92 5.88
C PRO A 250 39.86 24.79 4.43
N ASP A 251 40.54 23.98 3.61
CA ASP A 251 40.16 23.78 2.20
C ASP A 251 38.84 23.00 2.12
N ALA A 252 38.71 21.94 2.93
CA ALA A 252 37.49 21.14 3.05
C ALA A 252 36.30 22.00 3.50
N LEU A 253 36.50 22.96 4.39
CA LEU A 253 35.48 23.93 4.79
C LEU A 253 35.01 24.76 3.59
N SER A 254 35.95 25.33 2.82
CA SER A 254 35.62 26.12 1.63
C SER A 254 34.91 25.28 0.56
N TYR A 255 35.35 24.06 0.31
CA TYR A 255 34.74 23.16 -0.68
C TYR A 255 33.34 22.74 -0.22
N ALA A 256 33.18 22.39 1.05
CA ALA A 256 31.88 22.06 1.63
C ALA A 256 30.89 23.22 1.54
N THR A 257 31.33 24.48 1.73
CA THR A 257 30.42 25.65 1.62
C THR A 257 29.96 25.85 0.18
N LYS A 258 30.89 25.77 -0.78
CA LYS A 258 30.56 25.86 -2.21
C LYS A 258 29.62 24.74 -2.62
N GLU A 259 29.95 23.50 -2.25
CA GLU A 259 29.17 22.32 -2.63
C GLU A 259 27.76 22.33 -2.02
N LEU A 260 27.63 22.72 -0.75
CA LEU A 260 26.33 22.86 -0.11
C LEU A 260 25.45 23.88 -0.86
N GLY A 261 26.03 25.02 -1.26
CA GLY A 261 25.37 26.03 -2.07
C GLY A 261 24.97 25.50 -3.45
N THR A 262 25.86 24.77 -4.13
CA THR A 262 25.59 24.14 -5.43
C THR A 262 24.45 23.13 -5.30
N GLN A 263 24.51 22.18 -4.36
CA GLN A 263 23.46 21.16 -4.19
C GLN A 263 22.10 21.77 -3.82
N THR A 264 22.09 22.81 -2.98
CA THR A 264 20.87 23.54 -2.64
C THR A 264 20.28 24.23 -3.89
N THR A 265 21.12 24.88 -4.69
CA THR A 265 20.69 25.58 -5.91
C THR A 265 20.16 24.61 -6.95
N LEU A 266 20.88 23.50 -7.20
CA LEU A 266 20.47 22.44 -8.12
C LEU A 266 19.10 21.88 -7.75
N LEU A 267 18.90 21.58 -6.47
CA LEU A 267 17.63 21.05 -5.99
C LEU A 267 16.50 22.07 -6.13
N VAL A 268 16.72 23.34 -5.75
CA VAL A 268 15.70 24.39 -5.89
C VAL A 268 15.35 24.63 -7.35
N SER A 269 16.33 24.63 -8.25
CA SER A 269 16.12 24.71 -9.70
C SER A 269 15.31 23.51 -10.20
N ALA A 270 15.69 22.28 -9.83
CA ALA A 270 14.99 21.07 -10.22
C ALA A 270 13.52 21.05 -9.73
N LEU A 271 13.25 21.55 -8.53
CA LEU A 271 11.88 21.71 -8.01
C LEU A 271 11.10 22.79 -8.77
N GLY A 272 11.77 23.87 -9.19
CA GLY A 272 11.19 24.92 -10.01
C GLY A 272 10.80 24.40 -11.41
N ASP A 273 11.71 23.68 -12.05
CA ASP A 273 11.50 23.06 -13.36
C ASP A 273 10.37 22.03 -13.27
N LEU A 274 10.40 21.15 -12.26
CA LEU A 274 9.32 20.19 -11.99
C LEU A 274 7.95 20.87 -11.85
N GLY A 275 7.88 21.97 -11.08
CA GLY A 275 6.64 22.73 -10.93
C GLY A 275 6.18 23.37 -12.24
N GLY A 276 7.12 23.85 -13.05
CA GLY A 276 6.88 24.40 -14.38
C GLY A 276 6.34 23.37 -15.37
N ASP A 277 6.97 22.20 -15.41
CA ASP A 277 6.62 21.10 -16.33
C ASP A 277 5.27 20.48 -15.97
N ILE A 278 5.00 20.26 -14.67
CA ILE A 278 3.67 19.80 -14.23
C ILE A 278 2.60 20.83 -14.59
N ALA A 279 2.88 22.13 -14.46
CA ALA A 279 1.93 23.19 -14.77
C ALA A 279 1.67 23.36 -16.28
N ARG A 280 2.67 23.10 -17.12
CA ARG A 280 2.57 23.23 -18.59
C ARG A 280 2.01 21.97 -19.24
N ASP A 281 2.59 20.82 -18.90
CA ASP A 281 2.43 19.58 -19.64
C ASP A 281 1.66 18.51 -18.84
N GLY A 282 1.35 18.77 -17.56
CA GLY A 282 0.61 17.84 -16.70
C GLY A 282 1.34 16.54 -16.38
N MET A 283 2.63 16.45 -16.74
CA MET A 283 3.45 15.25 -16.60
C MET A 283 4.46 15.39 -15.47
N ILE A 284 4.78 14.25 -14.85
CA ILE A 284 5.88 14.15 -13.89
C ILE A 284 7.12 13.64 -14.66
N PRO A 285 8.21 14.41 -14.72
CA PRO A 285 9.46 14.03 -15.41
C PRO A 285 9.98 12.67 -14.96
N GLU A 286 10.63 11.92 -15.86
CA GLU A 286 11.12 10.55 -15.61
C GLU A 286 12.15 10.50 -14.46
N GLU A 287 12.89 11.60 -14.29
CA GLU A 287 13.96 11.81 -13.32
C GLU A 287 13.45 11.91 -11.88
N VAL A 288 12.17 12.24 -11.67
CA VAL A 288 11.57 12.27 -10.33
C VAL A 288 11.43 10.85 -9.80
N GLY A 289 12.19 10.55 -8.74
CA GLY A 289 12.15 9.26 -8.03
C GLY A 289 11.54 9.36 -6.64
N GLY A 290 10.82 8.30 -6.26
CA GLY A 290 10.19 8.14 -4.96
C GLY A 290 11.02 7.30 -3.99
N PRO A 291 10.40 6.79 -2.91
CA PRO A 291 11.08 6.00 -1.89
C PRO A 291 11.81 4.76 -2.43
N VAL A 292 11.30 4.17 -3.52
CA VAL A 292 11.85 2.95 -4.11
C VAL A 292 13.15 3.25 -4.84
N LYS A 293 13.20 4.28 -5.69
CA LYS A 293 14.45 4.74 -6.31
C LYS A 293 15.48 5.22 -5.29
N ILE A 294 15.05 5.81 -4.17
CA ILE A 294 15.98 6.15 -3.08
C ILE A 294 16.58 4.89 -2.45
N ALA A 295 15.77 3.86 -2.20
CA ALA A 295 16.26 2.59 -1.67
C ALA A 295 17.23 1.90 -2.64
N GLU A 296 16.96 1.98 -3.94
CA GLU A 296 17.86 1.52 -5.00
C GLU A 296 19.18 2.32 -5.01
N ALA A 297 19.12 3.65 -4.92
CA ALA A 297 20.30 4.50 -4.86
C ALA A 297 21.18 4.16 -3.64
N VAL A 298 20.57 3.92 -2.47
CA VAL A 298 21.29 3.45 -1.27
C VAL A 298 21.90 2.07 -1.49
N HIS A 299 21.18 1.15 -2.15
CA HIS A 299 21.71 -0.17 -2.48
C HIS A 299 22.93 -0.11 -3.42
N MET A 300 22.85 0.71 -4.47
CA MET A 300 23.95 0.96 -5.40
C MET A 300 25.14 1.60 -4.68
N ALA A 301 24.89 2.61 -3.84
CA ALA A 301 25.93 3.25 -3.04
C ALA A 301 26.61 2.26 -2.07
N ASN A 302 25.84 1.40 -1.41
CA ASN A 302 26.38 0.37 -0.52
C ASN A 302 27.30 -0.63 -1.27
N LYS A 303 27.02 -0.92 -2.54
CA LYS A 303 27.92 -1.72 -3.40
C LYS A 303 29.17 -0.95 -3.83
N ALA A 304 29.04 0.34 -4.10
CA ALA A 304 30.13 1.20 -4.56
C ALA A 304 31.15 1.49 -3.47
N GLY A 305 30.70 1.72 -2.22
CA GLY A 305 31.58 2.00 -1.10
C GLY A 305 30.94 2.91 -0.04
N TRP A 306 31.68 3.13 1.05
CA TRP A 306 31.25 3.99 2.14
C TRP A 306 31.20 5.48 1.73
N ASP A 307 32.07 5.90 0.81
CA ASP A 307 32.11 7.25 0.24
C ASP A 307 30.84 7.54 -0.56
N ALA A 308 30.39 6.60 -1.40
CA ALA A 308 29.12 6.72 -2.10
C ALA A 308 27.91 6.77 -1.13
N LEU A 309 27.93 5.98 -0.05
CA LEU A 309 26.87 6.04 0.98
C LEU A 309 26.84 7.41 1.68
N LEU A 310 28.00 8.00 1.97
CA LEU A 310 28.07 9.35 2.52
C LEU A 310 27.54 10.39 1.55
N VAL A 311 27.84 10.28 0.25
CA VAL A 311 27.28 11.18 -0.78
C VAL A 311 25.76 11.08 -0.80
N ILE A 312 25.18 9.88 -0.80
CA ILE A 312 23.72 9.72 -0.72
C ILE A 312 23.17 10.34 0.57
N ALA A 313 23.82 10.15 1.72
CA ALA A 313 23.39 10.77 2.97
C ALA A 313 23.45 12.31 2.92
N ILE A 314 24.49 12.89 2.32
CA ILE A 314 24.64 14.34 2.10
C ILE A 314 23.48 14.85 1.24
N LEU A 315 23.24 14.24 0.08
CA LEU A 315 22.19 14.63 -0.85
C LEU A 315 20.81 14.53 -0.20
N LEU A 316 20.52 13.42 0.49
CA LEU A 316 19.25 13.24 1.20
C LEU A 316 19.07 14.26 2.34
N SER A 317 20.14 14.65 3.03
CA SER A 317 20.10 15.66 4.09
C SER A 317 19.76 17.05 3.53
N VAL A 318 20.40 17.46 2.43
CA VAL A 318 20.08 18.72 1.73
C VAL A 318 18.63 18.66 1.22
N ASN A 319 18.23 17.55 0.60
CA ASN A 319 16.87 17.35 0.09
C ASN A 319 15.82 17.49 1.19
N LEU A 320 16.00 16.81 2.32
CA LEU A 320 15.07 16.86 3.45
C LEU A 320 14.98 18.28 4.02
N GLY A 321 16.11 19.00 4.10
CA GLY A 321 16.13 20.41 4.51
C GLY A 321 15.34 21.32 3.56
N VAL A 322 15.63 21.28 2.25
CA VAL A 322 14.96 22.16 1.27
C VAL A 322 13.48 21.82 1.13
N LEU A 323 13.11 20.54 1.07
CA LEU A 323 11.72 20.14 0.94
C LEU A 323 10.89 20.55 2.17
N ASN A 324 11.44 20.39 3.37
CA ASN A 324 10.73 20.74 4.61
C ASN A 324 10.55 22.25 4.79
N ILE A 325 11.29 23.12 4.10
CA ILE A 325 11.07 24.58 4.15
C ILE A 325 9.97 25.06 3.20
N LEU A 326 9.55 24.24 2.23
CA LEU A 326 8.52 24.62 1.28
C LEU A 326 7.19 24.93 2.01
N PRO A 327 6.41 25.93 1.56
CA PRO A 327 5.15 26.33 2.19
C PRO A 327 4.00 25.35 1.87
N ILE A 328 4.25 24.05 2.00
CA ILE A 328 3.29 22.97 1.76
C ILE A 328 2.72 22.56 3.12
N PRO A 329 1.38 22.59 3.30
CA PRO A 329 0.77 22.08 4.52
C PRO A 329 1.16 20.60 4.76
N ALA A 330 1.34 20.24 6.03
CA ALA A 330 1.97 19.01 6.55
C ALA A 330 3.50 19.01 6.66
N LEU A 331 4.21 19.96 6.04
CA LEU A 331 5.64 20.19 6.26
C LEU A 331 5.87 21.36 7.23
N ASP A 332 7.10 21.48 7.73
CA ASP A 332 7.50 22.57 8.65
C ASP A 332 7.33 23.96 8.01
N GLY A 333 7.64 24.08 6.72
CA GLY A 333 7.46 25.31 5.94
C GLY A 333 6.01 25.74 5.82
N GLY A 334 5.06 24.80 5.75
CA GLY A 334 3.63 25.09 5.83
C GLY A 334 3.27 25.75 7.16
N ARG A 335 3.82 25.24 8.27
CA ARG A 335 3.63 25.83 9.60
C ARG A 335 4.25 27.22 9.71
N ILE A 336 5.45 27.40 9.16
CA ILE A 336 6.13 28.71 9.07
C ILE A 336 5.24 29.69 8.30
N ALA A 337 4.65 29.28 7.18
CA ALA A 337 3.76 30.12 6.39
C ALA A 337 2.53 30.58 7.20
N PHE A 338 1.87 29.67 7.94
CA PHE A 338 0.75 30.04 8.81
C PHE A 338 1.17 31.00 9.93
N LEU A 339 2.33 30.77 10.56
CA LEU A 339 2.86 31.67 11.59
C LEU A 339 3.24 33.05 11.03
N LEU A 340 3.77 33.12 9.80
CA LEU A 340 4.04 34.40 9.13
C LEU A 340 2.75 35.16 8.87
N ILE A 341 1.70 34.48 8.39
CA ILE A 341 0.37 35.07 8.20
C ILE A 341 -0.19 35.55 9.55
N GLU A 342 -0.07 34.77 10.63
CA GLU A 342 -0.45 35.18 11.99
C GLU A 342 0.30 36.45 12.43
N GLY A 343 1.61 36.52 12.16
CA GLY A 343 2.45 37.68 12.46
C GLY A 343 2.04 38.95 11.72
N ILE A 344 1.69 38.82 10.44
CA ILE A 344 1.19 39.92 9.59
C ILE A 344 -0.19 40.39 10.05
N LEU A 345 -1.11 39.44 10.27
CA LEU A 345 -2.49 39.74 10.65
C LEU A 345 -2.62 40.14 12.12
N ARG A 346 -1.57 39.96 12.94
CA ARG A 346 -1.51 40.22 14.39
C ARG A 346 -2.68 39.60 15.17
N ARG A 347 -3.32 38.56 14.61
CA ARG A 347 -4.43 37.82 15.22
C ARG A 347 -4.20 36.33 15.00
N PRO A 348 -4.51 35.48 16.00
CA PRO A 348 -4.35 34.04 15.85
C PRO A 348 -5.26 33.53 14.72
N LEU A 349 -4.70 32.72 13.82
CA LEU A 349 -5.49 32.00 12.82
C LEU A 349 -6.34 30.92 13.50
N SER A 350 -7.48 30.61 12.89
CA SER A 350 -8.35 29.54 13.36
C SER A 350 -7.66 28.19 13.18
N ARG A 351 -7.32 27.53 14.30
CA ARG A 351 -6.64 26.22 14.32
C ARG A 351 -7.38 25.14 13.55
N THR A 352 -8.71 25.20 13.49
CA THR A 352 -9.51 24.24 12.72
C THR A 352 -9.14 24.28 11.23
N TRP A 353 -8.94 25.49 10.69
CA TRP A 353 -8.55 25.68 9.29
C TRP A 353 -7.08 25.31 9.05
N GLU A 354 -6.19 25.59 10.00
CA GLU A 354 -4.80 25.12 9.97
C GLU A 354 -4.76 23.59 9.93
N ASN A 355 -5.49 22.92 10.83
CA ASN A 355 -5.60 21.45 10.86
C ASN A 355 -6.19 20.88 9.57
N TYR A 356 -7.23 21.50 9.01
CA TYR A 356 -7.79 21.07 7.71
C TYR A 356 -6.80 21.25 6.58
N ALA A 357 -6.06 22.36 6.54
CA ALA A 357 -5.02 22.60 5.54
C ALA A 357 -3.89 21.58 5.67
N HIS A 358 -3.38 21.34 6.88
CA HIS A 358 -2.36 20.31 7.13
C HIS A 358 -2.86 18.90 6.78
N MET A 359 -4.11 18.56 7.08
CA MET A 359 -4.70 17.28 6.68
C MET A 359 -4.84 17.15 5.16
N GLY A 360 -5.30 18.20 4.48
CA GLY A 360 -5.38 18.23 3.02
C GLY A 360 -4.01 18.10 2.37
N GLY A 361 -3.02 18.83 2.88
CA GLY A 361 -1.63 18.72 2.44
C GLY A 361 -1.03 17.33 2.68
N TYR A 362 -1.31 16.71 3.83
CA TYR A 362 -0.91 15.33 4.11
C TYR A 362 -1.54 14.34 3.13
N ILE A 363 -2.84 14.44 2.86
CA ILE A 363 -3.54 13.59 1.88
C ILE A 363 -2.92 13.77 0.49
N PHE A 364 -2.66 15.02 0.10
CA PHE A 364 -2.01 15.34 -1.17
C PHE A 364 -0.60 14.73 -1.27
N LEU A 365 0.24 14.92 -0.24
CA LEU A 365 1.59 14.36 -0.18
C LEU A 365 1.58 12.83 -0.20
N MET A 366 0.65 12.19 0.49
CA MET A 366 0.48 10.74 0.45
C MET A 366 0.03 10.25 -0.92
N ALA A 367 -0.90 10.95 -1.58
CA ALA A 367 -1.31 10.64 -2.94
C ALA A 367 -0.14 10.77 -3.92
N LEU A 368 0.64 11.85 -3.82
CA LEU A 368 1.85 12.05 -4.62
C LEU A 368 2.89 10.95 -4.35
N MET A 369 3.13 10.60 -3.08
CA MET A 369 4.05 9.53 -2.71
C MET A 369 3.61 8.18 -3.29
N LEU A 370 2.33 7.84 -3.22
CA LEU A 370 1.78 6.62 -3.83
C LEU A 370 1.91 6.64 -5.35
N LEU A 371 1.67 7.80 -5.99
CA LEU A 371 1.81 7.97 -7.44
C LEU A 371 3.26 7.77 -7.87
N VAL A 372 4.21 8.47 -7.25
CA VAL A 372 5.64 8.37 -7.59
C VAL A 372 6.19 6.98 -7.23
N THR A 373 5.77 6.39 -6.11
CA THR A 373 6.11 4.99 -5.77
C THR A 373 5.54 4.03 -6.80
N GLY A 374 4.30 4.22 -7.25
CA GLY A 374 3.70 3.47 -8.34
C GLY A 374 4.51 3.59 -9.62
N LYS A 375 4.92 4.80 -9.99
CA LYS A 375 5.83 5.07 -11.12
C LYS A 375 7.17 4.35 -10.96
N ASP A 376 7.81 4.44 -9.80
CA ASP A 376 9.08 3.77 -9.53
C ASP A 376 8.94 2.25 -9.68
N LEU A 377 7.90 1.67 -9.08
CA LEU A 377 7.59 0.25 -9.19
C LEU A 377 7.37 -0.14 -10.65
N LEU A 378 6.59 0.64 -11.40
CA LEU A 378 6.39 0.42 -12.84
C LEU A 378 7.70 0.52 -13.63
N GLY A 379 8.59 1.45 -13.29
CA GLY A 379 9.92 1.59 -13.87
C GLY A 379 10.85 0.40 -13.58
N LEU A 380 10.73 -0.22 -12.41
CA LEU A 380 11.45 -1.46 -12.06
C LEU A 380 10.94 -2.69 -12.82
N PHE A 381 9.73 -2.65 -13.38
CA PHE A 381 9.08 -3.78 -14.06
C PHE A 381 9.29 -3.82 -15.58
N GLY A 382 10.14 -2.95 -16.14
CA GLY A 382 10.53 -2.96 -17.55
C GLY A 382 10.42 -1.57 -18.18
N GLY A 383 11.56 -1.03 -18.64
CA GLY A 383 11.65 0.27 -19.30
C GLY A 383 10.86 0.30 -20.61
N GLY A 384 9.62 0.76 -20.54
CA GLY A 384 8.77 1.14 -21.67
C GLY A 384 8.41 2.62 -21.53
N PHE A 385 9.01 3.42 -22.42
CA PHE A 385 8.84 4.86 -22.61
C PHE A 385 7.40 5.38 -22.38
N ILE A 386 7.21 6.46 -21.61
CA ILE A 386 5.97 7.25 -21.59
C ILE A 386 6.19 8.45 -22.53
N GLY A 387 5.69 8.37 -23.76
CA GLY A 387 5.65 9.50 -24.69
C GLY A 387 4.24 9.71 -25.24
N ILE A 388 3.73 10.95 -25.18
CA ILE A 388 2.56 11.37 -25.96
C ILE A 388 3.04 11.65 -27.38
N PHE A 389 2.56 10.89 -28.36
CA PHE A 389 2.66 11.27 -29.76
C PHE A 389 1.32 11.89 -30.20
N PRO A 390 1.33 13.09 -30.79
CA PRO A 390 0.11 13.67 -31.33
C PRO A 390 -0.29 12.89 -32.59
N VAL A 391 -1.45 12.24 -32.56
CA VAL A 391 -2.13 11.75 -33.76
C VAL A 391 -3.28 12.71 -34.02
N GLU A 392 -3.30 13.33 -35.21
CA GLU A 392 -4.35 14.28 -35.59
C GLU A 392 -5.75 13.69 -35.33
N GLY A 393 -6.46 14.25 -34.35
CA GLY A 393 -7.88 14.01 -34.09
C GLY A 393 -8.26 13.21 -32.85
N LEU A 394 -7.32 12.55 -32.14
CA LEU A 394 -7.60 11.92 -30.85
C LEU A 394 -6.31 11.73 -30.04
N ASP A 395 -6.18 12.47 -28.93
CA ASP A 395 -5.12 12.28 -27.94
C ASP A 395 -5.36 10.99 -27.15
N ILE A 396 -4.91 9.83 -27.68
CA ILE A 396 -4.98 8.54 -26.99
C ILE A 396 -3.57 8.06 -26.63
N LEU A 397 -3.35 7.89 -25.33
CA LEU A 397 -2.17 7.30 -24.69
C LEU A 397 -2.12 5.78 -24.93
N VAL A 398 -1.16 5.30 -25.72
CA VAL A 398 -0.89 3.86 -25.92
C VAL A 398 0.44 3.50 -25.27
N ILE A 399 0.44 2.52 -24.34
CA ILE A 399 1.62 2.04 -23.60
C ILE A 399 1.85 0.56 -23.95
N SER A 400 3.05 0.17 -24.36
CA SER A 400 3.49 -1.24 -24.41
C SER A 400 4.41 -1.52 -23.22
N MET A 401 4.06 -2.48 -22.36
CA MET A 401 4.91 -2.92 -21.24
C MET A 401 5.50 -4.30 -21.55
N ASP A 402 6.81 -4.44 -21.37
CA ASP A 402 7.52 -5.73 -21.35
C ASP A 402 7.71 -6.16 -19.88
N LEU A 403 7.03 -7.23 -19.47
CA LEU A 403 6.98 -7.76 -18.09
C LEU A 403 8.10 -8.78 -17.79
N SER A 404 9.06 -8.97 -18.70
CA SER A 404 10.11 -10.00 -18.57
C SER A 404 11.06 -9.80 -17.37
N GLY A 405 11.23 -8.56 -16.87
CA GLY A 405 12.14 -8.23 -15.76
C GLY A 405 11.64 -8.59 -14.35
N LEU A 406 10.32 -8.69 -14.15
CA LEU A 406 9.72 -9.12 -12.88
C LEU A 406 10.05 -10.59 -12.57
N GLY A 407 10.12 -11.41 -13.62
CA GLY A 407 10.42 -12.84 -13.52
C GLY A 407 11.80 -13.09 -12.93
N THR A 408 12.82 -12.33 -13.36
CA THR A 408 14.23 -12.59 -13.02
C THR A 408 14.62 -12.11 -11.61
N LEU A 409 14.11 -10.97 -11.15
CA LEU A 409 14.49 -10.41 -9.84
C LEU A 409 13.81 -11.13 -8.66
N ILE A 410 12.55 -11.56 -8.84
CA ILE A 410 11.82 -12.38 -7.87
C ILE A 410 12.24 -13.85 -8.00
N SER A 411 12.58 -14.34 -9.21
CA SER A 411 13.13 -15.68 -9.35
C SER A 411 14.44 -15.83 -8.60
N ASP A 412 15.36 -14.87 -8.71
CA ASP A 412 16.68 -15.04 -8.11
C ASP A 412 16.67 -15.02 -6.57
N PHE A 413 15.70 -14.34 -5.95
CA PHE A 413 15.63 -14.21 -4.50
C PHE A 413 14.79 -15.31 -3.81
N PHE A 414 13.62 -15.67 -4.36
CA PHE A 414 12.68 -16.61 -3.70
C PHE A 414 12.64 -18.00 -4.33
N THR A 415 13.33 -18.22 -5.45
CA THR A 415 13.01 -19.37 -6.31
C THR A 415 14.15 -20.31 -6.67
N LYS A 416 15.33 -20.16 -6.05
CA LYS A 416 16.47 -21.05 -6.34
C LYS A 416 16.22 -22.53 -6.02
N THR A 417 15.26 -22.87 -5.15
CA THR A 417 14.85 -24.25 -4.88
C THR A 417 13.34 -24.40 -4.75
N PRO A 418 12.73 -25.51 -5.23
CA PRO A 418 11.29 -25.76 -5.09
C PRO A 418 10.80 -25.68 -3.64
N ILE A 419 11.61 -26.13 -2.67
CA ILE A 419 11.28 -26.11 -1.24
C ILE A 419 11.10 -24.68 -0.72
N MET A 420 11.98 -23.76 -1.10
CA MET A 420 11.87 -22.35 -0.69
C MET A 420 10.66 -21.67 -1.31
N GLN A 421 10.27 -22.08 -2.52
CA GLN A 421 9.05 -21.58 -3.18
C GLN A 421 7.78 -22.04 -2.44
N TYR A 422 7.70 -23.31 -2.03
CA TYR A 422 6.57 -23.83 -1.22
C TYR A 422 6.51 -23.18 0.18
N LEU A 423 7.66 -22.99 0.83
CA LEU A 423 7.73 -22.31 2.13
C LEU A 423 7.30 -20.84 2.01
N THR A 424 7.73 -20.16 0.94
CA THR A 424 7.38 -18.75 0.70
C THR A 424 5.88 -18.62 0.42
N GLY A 425 5.35 -19.35 -0.56
CA GLY A 425 3.91 -19.34 -0.85
C GLY A 425 3.05 -19.76 0.34
N GLY A 426 3.50 -20.77 1.10
CA GLY A 426 2.90 -21.18 2.37
C GLY A 426 2.88 -20.05 3.41
N LEU A 427 4.02 -19.45 3.74
CA LEU A 427 4.10 -18.32 4.68
C LEU A 427 3.21 -17.14 4.27
N LEU A 428 3.11 -16.87 2.98
CA LEU A 428 2.31 -15.76 2.45
C LEU A 428 0.81 -16.05 2.48
N SER A 429 0.38 -17.30 2.29
CA SER A 429 -1.00 -17.72 2.57
C SER A 429 -1.40 -17.48 4.04
N MET A 430 -0.43 -17.35 4.95
CA MET A 430 -0.64 -17.12 6.38
C MET A 430 -0.69 -15.63 6.76
N VAL A 431 -0.69 -14.68 5.82
CA VAL A 431 -0.77 -13.23 6.11
C VAL A 431 -1.97 -12.90 7.02
N SER A 432 -3.13 -13.50 6.75
CA SER A 432 -4.34 -13.34 7.59
C SER A 432 -4.13 -13.83 9.03
N LEU A 433 -3.37 -14.93 9.20
CA LEU A 433 -3.04 -15.49 10.51
C LEU A 433 -2.05 -14.59 11.28
N ILE A 434 -1.11 -13.94 10.59
CA ILE A 434 -0.18 -12.98 11.19
C ILE A 434 -0.94 -11.77 11.74
N ILE A 435 -1.87 -11.22 10.94
CA ILE A 435 -2.73 -10.10 11.36
C ILE A 435 -3.60 -10.52 12.56
N TRP A 436 -4.19 -11.71 12.51
CA TRP A 436 -4.96 -12.25 13.62
C TRP A 436 -4.11 -12.42 14.90
N GLY A 437 -2.90 -12.98 14.77
CA GLY A 437 -1.98 -13.18 15.90
C GLY A 437 -1.60 -11.86 16.57
N TYR A 438 -1.42 -10.79 15.79
CA TYR A 438 -1.20 -9.44 16.31
C TYR A 438 -2.39 -8.92 17.13
N ILE A 439 -3.63 -9.13 16.66
CA ILE A 439 -4.85 -8.74 17.39
C ILE A 439 -4.96 -9.55 18.70
N PHE A 440 -4.75 -10.87 18.63
CA PHE A 440 -4.79 -11.77 19.77
C PHE A 440 -3.81 -11.37 20.89
N LEU A 441 -2.58 -11.02 20.53
CA LEU A 441 -1.55 -10.63 21.50
C LEU A 441 -1.86 -9.33 22.23
N ARG A 442 -2.62 -8.42 21.61
CA ARG A 442 -2.98 -7.10 22.18
C ARG A 442 -4.29 -7.11 22.97
N LYS A 443 -5.05 -8.20 22.94
CA LYS A 443 -6.33 -8.28 23.65
C LYS A 443 -6.17 -8.67 25.11
N GLU A 444 -7.06 -8.11 25.92
CA GLU A 444 -7.23 -8.46 27.34
C GLU A 444 -7.45 -9.96 27.50
N PRO A 445 -6.90 -10.62 28.54
CA PRO A 445 -7.00 -12.06 28.73
C PRO A 445 -8.44 -12.61 28.65
N GLU A 446 -9.40 -11.90 29.25
CA GLU A 446 -10.82 -12.26 29.26
C GLU A 446 -11.48 -12.26 27.87
N ARG A 447 -10.86 -11.63 26.87
CA ARG A 447 -11.38 -11.51 25.50
C ARG A 447 -10.62 -12.38 24.50
N LYS A 448 -9.61 -13.14 24.93
CA LYS A 448 -8.81 -14.00 24.06
C LYS A 448 -9.59 -15.20 23.51
N ASP A 449 -10.48 -15.77 24.32
CA ASP A 449 -11.35 -16.87 23.90
C ASP A 449 -12.28 -16.44 22.76
N LEU A 450 -12.80 -15.21 22.83
CA LEU A 450 -13.58 -14.61 21.76
C LEU A 450 -12.78 -14.52 20.46
N VAL A 451 -11.52 -14.06 20.53
CA VAL A 451 -10.64 -13.91 19.36
C VAL A 451 -10.35 -15.25 18.68
N ILE A 452 -10.15 -16.32 19.47
CA ILE A 452 -9.94 -17.68 18.96
C ILE A 452 -11.23 -18.21 18.32
N LEU A 453 -12.34 -18.14 19.04
CA LEU A 453 -13.63 -18.67 18.57
C LEU A 453 -14.10 -17.97 17.28
N SER A 454 -13.96 -16.65 17.18
CA SER A 454 -14.31 -15.90 15.96
C SER A 454 -13.49 -16.35 14.76
N PHE A 455 -12.20 -16.58 14.93
CA PHE A 455 -11.32 -17.04 13.85
C PHE A 455 -11.65 -18.47 13.42
N CYS A 456 -11.84 -19.38 14.37
CA CYS A 456 -12.25 -20.76 14.10
C CYS A 456 -13.61 -20.82 13.40
N ALA A 457 -14.57 -19.99 13.82
CA ALA A 457 -15.86 -19.90 13.17
C ALA A 457 -15.74 -19.36 11.73
N GLY A 458 -14.84 -18.40 11.49
CA GLY A 458 -14.46 -17.96 10.14
C GLY A 458 -13.94 -19.09 9.27
N VAL A 459 -12.99 -19.88 9.77
CA VAL A 459 -12.43 -21.05 9.06
C VAL A 459 -13.54 -22.07 8.70
N LEU A 460 -14.40 -22.40 9.66
CA LEU A 460 -15.48 -23.38 9.44
C LEU A 460 -16.55 -22.87 8.48
N SER A 461 -16.80 -21.56 8.43
CA SER A 461 -17.78 -20.95 7.52
C SER A 461 -17.43 -21.09 6.04
N VAL A 462 -16.19 -21.49 5.72
CA VAL A 462 -15.75 -21.76 4.34
C VAL A 462 -16.25 -23.13 3.82
N ILE A 463 -16.39 -24.14 4.69
CA ILE A 463 -16.73 -25.52 4.30
C ILE A 463 -18.09 -25.63 3.57
N PRO A 464 -19.20 -25.04 4.08
CA PRO A 464 -20.51 -25.10 3.43
C PRO A 464 -20.48 -24.48 2.03
N ILE A 465 -19.63 -23.47 1.83
CA ILE A 465 -19.51 -22.74 0.57
C ILE A 465 -18.90 -23.63 -0.49
N PHE A 466 -17.82 -24.36 -0.18
CA PHE A 466 -17.23 -25.29 -1.15
C PHE A 466 -18.19 -26.43 -1.53
N ILE A 467 -19.04 -26.86 -0.60
CA ILE A 467 -20.10 -27.85 -0.90
C ILE A 467 -21.12 -27.23 -1.85
N VAL A 468 -21.61 -26.03 -1.58
CA VAL A 468 -22.63 -25.34 -2.40
C VAL A 468 -22.07 -24.92 -3.76
N LEU A 469 -20.85 -24.39 -3.82
CA LEU A 469 -20.16 -24.08 -5.08
C LEU A 469 -19.83 -25.35 -5.88
N GLY A 470 -19.54 -26.47 -5.21
CA GLY A 470 -19.43 -27.77 -5.86
C GLY A 470 -20.75 -28.26 -6.46
N LEU A 471 -21.88 -27.97 -5.81
CA LEU A 471 -23.23 -28.30 -6.31
C LEU A 471 -23.69 -27.37 -7.44
N LEU A 472 -23.28 -26.09 -7.40
CA LEU A 472 -23.59 -25.05 -8.39
C LEU A 472 -22.57 -24.96 -9.54
N GLY A 473 -21.45 -25.67 -9.43
CA GLY A 473 -20.37 -25.68 -10.43
C GLY A 473 -20.55 -26.74 -11.51
N ASN A 474 -19.87 -26.55 -12.64
CA ASN A 474 -19.92 -27.47 -13.77
C ASN A 474 -19.00 -28.71 -13.62
N SER A 475 -18.32 -28.84 -12.48
CA SER A 475 -17.32 -29.88 -12.20
C SER A 475 -17.81 -30.84 -11.13
N GLN A 476 -17.54 -32.14 -11.32
CA GLN A 476 -17.83 -33.17 -10.32
C GLN A 476 -17.29 -32.77 -8.94
N ILE A 477 -18.13 -32.84 -7.91
CA ILE A 477 -17.75 -32.53 -6.53
C ILE A 477 -16.57 -33.45 -6.15
N LYS A 478 -15.40 -32.84 -5.96
CA LYS A 478 -14.19 -33.52 -5.45
C LYS A 478 -13.99 -33.11 -4.00
N ILE A 479 -14.29 -34.00 -3.06
CA ILE A 479 -13.99 -33.83 -1.64
C ILE A 479 -12.94 -34.88 -1.27
N LEU A 480 -11.76 -34.45 -0.79
CA LEU A 480 -10.70 -35.36 -0.32
C LEU A 480 -10.33 -36.47 -1.34
N GLY A 481 -10.32 -36.13 -2.64
CA GLY A 481 -10.01 -37.08 -3.72
C GLY A 481 -11.16 -38.01 -4.14
N MET A 482 -12.32 -37.95 -3.48
CA MET A 482 -13.52 -38.67 -3.91
C MET A 482 -14.38 -37.79 -4.84
N THR A 483 -14.56 -38.24 -6.08
CA THR A 483 -15.52 -37.68 -7.04
C THR A 483 -16.89 -38.29 -6.80
N ILE A 484 -17.90 -37.47 -6.53
CA ILE A 484 -19.31 -37.91 -6.53
C ILE A 484 -19.91 -37.58 -7.92
N PRO A 485 -20.02 -38.57 -8.83
CA PRO A 485 -20.66 -38.34 -10.12
C PRO A 485 -22.18 -38.16 -9.95
N GLY A 486 -22.76 -37.17 -10.66
CA GLY A 486 -24.22 -37.06 -10.85
C GLY A 486 -24.95 -35.97 -10.06
N LEU A 487 -24.27 -35.17 -9.23
CA LEU A 487 -24.86 -34.00 -8.54
C LEU A 487 -24.43 -32.68 -9.20
N ASN A 488 -24.78 -32.50 -10.47
CA ASN A 488 -24.64 -31.20 -11.16
C ASN A 488 -26.03 -30.54 -11.21
N LEU A 489 -26.38 -29.81 -10.14
CA LEU A 489 -27.66 -29.09 -10.05
C LEU A 489 -27.72 -27.97 -11.11
N TYR A 490 -26.57 -27.37 -11.43
CA TYR A 490 -26.40 -26.33 -12.42
C TYR A 490 -26.88 -26.74 -13.81
N SER A 491 -26.46 -27.90 -14.33
CA SER A 491 -26.86 -28.33 -15.68
C SER A 491 -28.36 -28.63 -15.79
N HIS A 492 -28.98 -29.04 -14.67
CA HIS A 492 -30.44 -29.22 -14.60
C HIS A 492 -31.20 -27.89 -14.52
N ILE A 493 -30.72 -26.94 -13.71
CA ILE A 493 -31.32 -25.61 -13.56
C ILE A 493 -31.23 -24.82 -14.87
N ASP A 494 -30.07 -24.84 -15.54
CA ASP A 494 -29.84 -24.14 -16.81
C ASP A 494 -30.70 -24.74 -17.94
N ALA A 495 -30.83 -26.07 -17.97
CA ALA A 495 -31.75 -26.76 -18.90
C ALA A 495 -33.22 -26.37 -18.67
N LEU A 496 -33.66 -26.25 -17.41
CA LEU A 496 -35.03 -25.81 -17.05
C LEU A 496 -35.25 -24.31 -17.35
N ALA A 497 -34.26 -23.47 -17.09
CA ALA A 497 -34.29 -22.03 -17.33
C ALA A 497 -34.27 -21.69 -18.82
N THR A 498 -33.70 -22.55 -19.67
CA THR A 498 -33.70 -22.35 -21.13
C THR A 498 -34.99 -22.84 -21.80
N SER A 499 -35.74 -23.77 -21.18
CA SER A 499 -36.95 -24.38 -21.77
C SER A 499 -38.30 -23.71 -21.43
N GLY A 500 -38.38 -22.87 -20.39
CA GLY A 500 -39.65 -22.30 -19.88
C GLY A 500 -39.99 -20.88 -20.36
N ALA A 501 -41.25 -20.46 -20.14
CA ALA A 501 -41.73 -19.08 -20.37
C ALA A 501 -41.04 -18.07 -19.43
N THR A 502 -41.05 -16.77 -19.75
CA THR A 502 -40.32 -15.72 -19.00
C THR A 502 -40.59 -15.72 -17.48
N LEU A 503 -41.82 -16.00 -17.05
CA LEU A 503 -42.17 -16.06 -15.63
C LEU A 503 -41.64 -17.32 -14.92
N GLU A 504 -41.60 -18.46 -15.63
CA GLU A 504 -41.09 -19.72 -15.11
C GLU A 504 -39.57 -19.64 -14.89
N ARG A 505 -38.84 -18.95 -15.78
CA ARG A 505 -37.40 -18.71 -15.64
C ARG A 505 -37.07 -17.92 -14.37
N LEU A 506 -37.80 -16.83 -14.11
CA LEU A 506 -37.64 -16.05 -12.88
C LEU A 506 -37.94 -16.92 -11.64
N GLY A 507 -39.00 -17.72 -11.69
CA GLY A 507 -39.36 -18.65 -10.61
C GLY A 507 -38.24 -19.65 -10.30
N VAL A 508 -37.60 -20.21 -11.33
CA VAL A 508 -36.46 -21.14 -11.19
C VAL A 508 -35.25 -20.45 -10.56
N TYR A 509 -34.86 -19.24 -11.00
CA TYR A 509 -33.74 -18.51 -10.42
C TYR A 509 -33.95 -18.14 -8.95
N VAL A 510 -35.17 -17.70 -8.60
CA VAL A 510 -35.51 -17.35 -7.21
C VAL A 510 -35.54 -18.59 -6.32
N LEU A 511 -36.16 -19.69 -6.78
CA LEU A 511 -36.28 -20.94 -6.01
C LEU A 511 -34.91 -21.60 -5.77
N THR A 512 -34.05 -21.60 -6.77
CA THR A 512 -32.70 -22.21 -6.68
C THR A 512 -31.79 -21.41 -5.75
N SER A 513 -31.83 -20.07 -5.84
CA SER A 513 -31.16 -19.19 -4.88
C SER A 513 -31.66 -19.46 -3.45
N LEU A 514 -32.98 -19.55 -3.26
CA LEU A 514 -33.60 -19.82 -1.96
C LEU A 514 -33.13 -21.16 -1.36
N LEU A 515 -33.14 -22.23 -2.16
CA LEU A 515 -32.68 -23.56 -1.72
C LEU A 515 -31.19 -23.56 -1.35
N ALA A 516 -30.34 -22.87 -2.11
CA ALA A 516 -28.92 -22.75 -1.82
C ALA A 516 -28.69 -22.03 -0.48
N PHE A 517 -29.37 -20.90 -0.26
CA PHE A 517 -29.29 -20.15 0.99
C PHE A 517 -29.79 -20.96 2.20
N VAL A 518 -30.90 -21.70 2.06
CA VAL A 518 -31.42 -22.59 3.12
C VAL A 518 -30.43 -23.72 3.43
N ALA A 519 -29.81 -24.32 2.42
CA ALA A 519 -28.80 -25.36 2.61
C ALA A 519 -27.56 -24.83 3.34
N ILE A 520 -26.99 -23.70 2.89
CA ILE A 520 -25.87 -23.01 3.56
C ILE A 520 -26.22 -22.77 5.02
N TYR A 521 -27.43 -22.31 5.27
CA TYR A 521 -27.87 -21.97 6.61
C TYR A 521 -27.95 -23.16 7.55
N LEU A 522 -28.57 -24.26 7.11
CA LEU A 522 -28.67 -25.49 7.89
C LEU A 522 -27.28 -26.07 8.21
N ILE A 523 -26.36 -26.04 7.24
CA ILE A 523 -24.99 -26.52 7.46
C ILE A 523 -24.27 -25.64 8.49
N ILE A 524 -24.39 -24.32 8.40
CA ILE A 524 -23.75 -23.40 9.37
C ILE A 524 -24.35 -23.55 10.77
N ALA A 525 -25.67 -23.72 10.89
CA ALA A 525 -26.32 -23.99 12.17
C ALA A 525 -25.77 -25.28 12.81
N VAL A 526 -25.56 -26.34 12.01
CA VAL A 526 -24.95 -27.59 12.47
C VAL A 526 -23.48 -27.41 12.86
N LEU A 527 -22.69 -26.65 12.10
CA LEU A 527 -21.29 -26.39 12.42
C LEU A 527 -21.12 -25.58 13.70
N ILE A 528 -21.98 -24.60 13.93
CA ILE A 528 -21.98 -23.79 15.15
C ILE A 528 -22.39 -24.65 16.34
N PHE A 529 -23.39 -25.53 16.18
CA PHE A 529 -23.71 -26.52 17.20
C PHE A 529 -22.52 -27.42 17.54
N ILE A 530 -21.73 -27.86 16.54
CA ILE A 530 -20.50 -28.62 16.78
C ILE A 530 -19.47 -27.79 17.54
N LEU A 531 -19.30 -26.50 17.21
CA LEU A 531 -18.41 -25.59 17.95
C LEU A 531 -18.83 -25.41 19.41
N ASP A 532 -20.13 -25.28 19.68
CA ASP A 532 -20.67 -25.15 21.04
C ASP A 532 -20.49 -26.44 21.85
N ILE A 533 -20.59 -27.61 21.21
CA ILE A 533 -20.22 -28.89 21.83
C ILE A 533 -18.73 -28.91 22.20
N LEU A 534 -17.86 -28.46 21.29
CA LEU A 534 -16.41 -28.45 21.49
C LEU A 534 -15.96 -27.41 22.52
N SER A 535 -16.71 -26.31 22.70
CA SER A 535 -16.44 -25.28 23.70
C SER A 535 -16.82 -25.68 25.13
N GLY A 536 -17.53 -26.81 25.30
CA GLY A 536 -17.94 -27.33 26.60
C GLY A 536 -19.24 -26.74 27.15
N GLU A 537 -19.95 -25.90 26.37
CA GLU A 537 -21.28 -25.39 26.72
C GLU A 537 -22.35 -26.43 26.36
N GLN A 538 -22.49 -27.46 27.20
CA GLN A 538 -23.48 -28.52 27.00
C GLN A 538 -24.92 -28.05 27.33
N THR A 539 -25.75 -27.71 26.34
CA THR A 539 -27.21 -27.91 26.45
C THR A 539 -27.90 -28.18 25.11
N LEU A 540 -28.89 -29.07 25.11
CA LEU A 540 -29.87 -29.25 24.03
C LEU A 540 -30.67 -27.95 23.76
N GLU A 541 -30.75 -27.09 24.79
CA GLU A 541 -31.42 -25.79 24.78
C GLU A 541 -30.73 -24.78 23.85
N SER A 542 -29.40 -24.80 23.77
CA SER A 542 -28.64 -24.02 22.77
C SER A 542 -28.97 -24.46 21.34
N PHE A 543 -29.12 -25.77 21.10
CA PHE A 543 -29.51 -26.30 19.80
C PHE A 543 -30.94 -25.89 19.41
N GLU A 544 -31.92 -26.05 20.31
CA GLU A 544 -33.30 -25.62 20.06
C GLU A 544 -33.40 -24.10 19.81
N LYS A 545 -32.57 -23.30 20.50
CA LYS A 545 -32.50 -21.85 20.33
C LYS A 545 -31.81 -21.43 19.03
N ILE A 546 -30.75 -22.15 18.61
CA ILE A 546 -30.11 -21.99 17.31
C ILE A 546 -31.11 -22.36 16.21
N LEU A 547 -31.85 -23.46 16.37
CA LEU A 547 -32.86 -23.92 15.43
C LEU A 547 -34.08 -22.98 15.37
N SER A 548 -34.51 -22.40 16.51
CA SER A 548 -35.62 -21.44 16.54
C SER A 548 -35.24 -20.09 15.90
N LYS A 549 -34.05 -19.55 16.21
CA LYS A 549 -33.47 -18.42 15.48
C LYS A 549 -33.32 -18.74 13.99
N SER A 550 -33.17 -20.02 13.64
CA SER A 550 -33.16 -20.51 12.28
C SER A 550 -34.51 -20.45 11.57
N ILE A 551 -35.58 -20.69 12.29
CA ILE A 551 -36.93 -20.60 11.74
C ILE A 551 -37.42 -19.14 11.64
N GLU A 552 -36.85 -18.20 12.41
CA GLU A 552 -37.22 -16.77 12.44
C GLU A 552 -36.53 -15.90 11.36
N ALA A 553 -35.52 -16.42 10.66
CA ALA A 553 -34.79 -15.68 9.63
C ALA A 553 -35.30 -15.73 8.15
N PRO A 554 -36.41 -16.40 7.77
CA PRO A 554 -36.74 -16.70 6.36
C PRO A 554 -37.00 -15.45 5.51
N LEU A 555 -37.33 -14.31 6.12
CA LEU A 555 -37.59 -13.07 5.37
C LEU A 555 -36.31 -12.52 4.72
N THR A 556 -35.18 -12.52 5.43
CA THR A 556 -33.88 -12.08 4.88
C THR A 556 -33.45 -12.96 3.72
N PHE A 557 -33.59 -14.28 3.90
CA PHE A 557 -33.30 -15.28 2.89
C PHE A 557 -34.15 -15.13 1.64
N PHE A 558 -35.45 -14.95 1.84
CA PHE A 558 -36.41 -14.79 0.76
C PHE A 558 -36.16 -13.50 -0.03
N ILE A 559 -35.95 -12.38 0.66
CA ILE A 559 -35.68 -11.08 0.02
C ILE A 559 -34.36 -11.11 -0.77
N LEU A 560 -33.28 -11.65 -0.19
CA LEU A 560 -31.99 -11.70 -0.87
C LEU A 560 -32.03 -12.61 -2.10
N SER A 561 -32.69 -13.77 -1.99
CA SER A 561 -32.91 -14.70 -3.10
C SER A 561 -33.73 -14.08 -4.22
N ILE A 562 -34.76 -13.28 -3.88
CA ILE A 562 -35.55 -12.52 -4.85
C ILE A 562 -34.69 -11.45 -5.52
N ILE A 563 -33.93 -10.66 -4.77
CA ILE A 563 -33.11 -9.59 -5.34
C ILE A 563 -32.12 -10.16 -6.35
N VAL A 564 -31.39 -11.21 -5.96
CA VAL A 564 -30.42 -11.89 -6.82
C VAL A 564 -31.11 -12.49 -8.05
N GLY A 565 -32.22 -13.22 -7.86
CA GLY A 565 -32.96 -13.85 -8.96
C GLY A 565 -33.59 -12.84 -9.93
N VAL A 566 -34.14 -11.74 -9.43
CA VAL A 566 -34.70 -10.65 -10.23
C VAL A 566 -33.61 -9.90 -10.99
N LEU A 567 -32.45 -9.67 -10.38
CA LEU A 567 -31.32 -9.01 -11.03
C LEU A 567 -30.76 -9.86 -12.18
N ALA A 568 -30.59 -11.18 -11.94
CA ALA A 568 -30.20 -12.13 -12.97
C ALA A 568 -31.18 -12.12 -14.15
N PHE A 569 -32.47 -12.17 -13.86
CA PHE A 569 -33.52 -12.15 -14.87
C PHE A 569 -33.57 -10.83 -15.65
N SER A 570 -33.49 -9.69 -14.95
CA SER A 570 -33.66 -8.35 -15.55
C SER A 570 -32.52 -7.97 -16.48
N LEU A 571 -31.32 -8.50 -16.24
CA LEU A 571 -30.14 -8.27 -17.06
C LEU A 571 -29.93 -9.38 -18.10
N ASN A 572 -30.87 -10.33 -18.18
CA ASN A 572 -30.80 -11.53 -19.01
C ASN A 572 -29.48 -12.30 -18.82
N TRP A 573 -28.93 -12.23 -17.61
CA TRP A 573 -27.67 -12.87 -17.27
C TRP A 573 -27.91 -14.34 -16.99
N THR A 574 -27.04 -15.19 -17.52
CA THR A 574 -27.00 -16.61 -17.20
C THR A 574 -26.09 -16.84 -15.98
N LEU A 575 -26.25 -17.97 -15.28
CA LEU A 575 -25.32 -18.37 -14.22
C LEU A 575 -23.88 -18.63 -14.74
N SER A 576 -23.70 -18.72 -16.06
CA SER A 576 -22.40 -18.77 -16.73
C SER A 576 -21.73 -17.40 -16.89
N ASP A 577 -22.45 -16.29 -16.74
CA ASP A 577 -21.85 -14.95 -16.86
C ASP A 577 -20.90 -14.69 -15.69
N VAL A 578 -19.67 -14.28 -16.02
CA VAL A 578 -18.57 -14.14 -15.06
C VAL A 578 -18.89 -13.17 -13.93
N LEU A 579 -19.59 -12.07 -14.25
CA LEU A 579 -20.04 -11.08 -13.27
C LEU A 579 -21.09 -11.64 -12.32
N MET A 580 -22.09 -12.35 -12.84
CA MET A 580 -23.14 -12.98 -12.02
C MET A 580 -22.54 -14.06 -11.11
N ARG A 581 -21.65 -14.89 -11.64
CA ARG A 581 -20.92 -15.91 -10.85
C ARG A 581 -20.11 -15.27 -9.72
N SER A 582 -19.38 -14.19 -10.00
CA SER A 582 -18.53 -13.49 -9.02
C SER A 582 -19.34 -12.81 -7.93
N LEU A 583 -20.45 -12.16 -8.30
CA LEU A 583 -21.41 -11.57 -7.36
C LEU A 583 -22.06 -12.65 -6.49
N MET A 584 -22.37 -13.81 -7.07
CA MET A 584 -22.98 -14.92 -6.33
C MET A 584 -22.04 -15.58 -5.34
N ILE A 585 -20.79 -15.77 -5.73
CA ILE A 585 -19.74 -16.27 -4.82
C ILE A 585 -19.57 -15.28 -3.67
N GLY A 586 -19.34 -13.99 -3.97
CA GLY A 586 -19.20 -12.96 -2.93
C GLY A 586 -20.42 -12.84 -2.03
N ALA A 587 -21.63 -13.01 -2.58
CA ALA A 587 -22.89 -13.06 -1.85
C ALA A 587 -22.92 -14.20 -0.83
N VAL A 588 -22.59 -15.42 -1.26
CA VAL A 588 -22.57 -16.62 -0.43
C VAL A 588 -21.49 -16.51 0.66
N GLU A 589 -20.33 -15.96 0.33
CA GLU A 589 -19.21 -15.78 1.25
C GLU A 589 -19.49 -14.75 2.35
N GLU A 590 -20.00 -13.57 2.01
CA GLU A 590 -20.43 -12.59 3.01
C GLU A 590 -21.58 -13.13 3.85
N PHE A 591 -22.49 -13.87 3.22
CA PHE A 591 -23.63 -14.46 3.92
C PHE A 591 -23.21 -15.50 4.97
N ALA A 592 -22.27 -16.39 4.64
CA ALA A 592 -21.76 -17.37 5.59
C ALA A 592 -21.10 -16.71 6.80
N LYS A 593 -20.30 -15.67 6.58
CA LYS A 593 -19.68 -14.86 7.65
C LYS A 593 -20.72 -14.11 8.48
N HIS A 594 -21.80 -13.64 7.86
CA HIS A 594 -22.91 -13.03 8.57
C HIS A 594 -23.57 -14.02 9.55
N LEU A 595 -23.81 -15.25 9.13
CA LEU A 595 -24.43 -16.26 9.99
C LEU A 595 -23.61 -16.51 11.25
N VAL A 596 -22.28 -16.58 11.12
CA VAL A 596 -21.37 -16.67 12.27
C VAL A 596 -21.60 -15.53 13.25
N MET A 597 -21.75 -14.28 12.77
CA MET A 597 -22.04 -13.14 13.65
C MET A 597 -23.38 -13.25 14.35
N ARG A 598 -24.44 -13.65 13.64
CA ARG A 598 -25.81 -13.70 14.18
C ARG A 598 -25.97 -14.78 15.25
N PHE A 599 -25.33 -15.92 15.07
CA PHE A 599 -25.38 -17.00 16.05
C PHE A 599 -24.45 -16.77 17.25
N SER A 600 -23.40 -15.96 17.07
CA SER A 600 -22.49 -15.59 18.16
C SER A 600 -23.03 -14.49 19.10
N ASP A 601 -24.21 -13.95 18.84
CA ASP A 601 -24.74 -12.69 19.39
C ASP A 601 -25.25 -12.76 20.85
N GLU A 602 -24.98 -13.83 21.60
CA GLU A 602 -25.41 -13.92 23.00
C GLU A 602 -24.42 -13.17 23.91
N ASN A 603 -24.69 -11.88 24.14
CA ASN A 603 -24.00 -10.98 25.09
C ASN A 603 -22.51 -10.67 24.81
N LYS A 604 -21.98 -10.98 23.61
CA LYS A 604 -20.55 -10.79 23.29
C LYS A 604 -20.17 -9.36 22.89
N PHE A 605 -21.12 -8.54 22.43
CA PHE A 605 -20.85 -7.16 21.99
C PHE A 605 -21.22 -6.12 23.06
N ARG A 606 -20.31 -5.17 23.34
CA ARG A 606 -20.59 -4.04 24.26
C ARG A 606 -20.95 -2.74 23.54
N ASN A 607 -20.48 -2.60 22.31
CA ASN A 607 -20.64 -1.42 21.45
C ASN A 607 -20.47 -1.80 19.97
N ILE A 608 -20.64 -0.82 19.07
CA ILE A 608 -20.55 -1.03 17.62
C ILE A 608 -19.12 -1.44 17.22
N ASN A 609 -18.09 -0.90 17.89
CA ASN A 609 -16.70 -1.27 17.61
C ASN A 609 -16.41 -2.76 17.87
N ASP A 610 -16.99 -3.34 18.92
CA ASP A 610 -16.87 -4.78 19.20
C ASP A 610 -17.49 -5.61 18.06
N ALA A 611 -18.59 -5.14 17.44
CA ALA A 611 -19.21 -5.81 16.30
C ALA A 611 -18.36 -5.72 15.02
N ILE A 612 -17.74 -4.56 14.75
CA ILE A 612 -16.80 -4.39 13.62
C ILE A 612 -15.59 -5.32 13.80
N GLU A 613 -15.00 -5.30 15.00
CA GLU A 613 -13.81 -6.09 15.29
C GLU A 613 -14.08 -7.59 15.19
N PHE A 614 -15.21 -8.06 15.72
CA PHE A 614 -15.62 -9.45 15.59
C PHE A 614 -15.80 -9.86 14.13
N ALA A 615 -16.43 -9.02 13.31
CA ALA A 615 -16.60 -9.27 11.88
C ALA A 615 -15.24 -9.40 11.15
N ILE A 616 -14.27 -8.56 11.50
CA ILE A 616 -12.90 -8.63 10.96
C ILE A 616 -12.21 -9.93 11.38
N LEU A 617 -12.37 -10.37 12.63
CA LEU A 617 -11.78 -11.62 13.11
C LEU A 617 -12.32 -12.86 12.40
N VAL A 618 -13.64 -12.90 12.15
CA VAL A 618 -14.28 -13.95 11.35
C VAL A 618 -13.74 -13.90 9.91
N ALA A 619 -13.61 -12.71 9.33
CA ALA A 619 -13.08 -12.52 7.99
C ALA A 619 -11.62 -12.96 7.84
N LEU A 620 -10.78 -12.76 8.86
CA LEU A 620 -9.40 -13.23 8.88
C LEU A 620 -9.31 -14.76 8.88
N GLY A 621 -10.18 -15.43 9.65
CA GLY A 621 -10.28 -16.90 9.65
C GLY A 621 -10.73 -17.43 8.29
N PHE A 622 -11.71 -16.77 7.68
CA PHE A 622 -12.17 -17.08 6.32
C PHE A 622 -11.04 -16.96 5.29
N ALA A 623 -10.40 -15.78 5.22
CA ALA A 623 -9.36 -15.48 4.24
C ALA A 623 -8.12 -16.38 4.43
N PHE A 624 -7.78 -16.73 5.66
CA PHE A 624 -6.70 -17.68 5.95
C PHE A 624 -6.97 -19.03 5.27
N PHE A 625 -8.16 -19.59 5.47
CA PHE A 625 -8.49 -20.91 4.92
C PHE A 625 -8.71 -20.86 3.40
N GLU A 626 -9.31 -19.80 2.88
CA GLU A 626 -9.46 -19.57 1.44
C GLU A 626 -8.09 -19.50 0.75
N ASN A 627 -7.14 -18.72 1.28
CA ASN A 627 -5.79 -18.60 0.72
C ASN A 627 -5.02 -19.92 0.76
N ILE A 628 -5.19 -20.72 1.82
CA ILE A 628 -4.59 -22.06 1.90
C ILE A 628 -5.19 -22.98 0.84
N LEU A 629 -6.52 -23.02 0.71
CA LEU A 629 -7.18 -23.86 -0.29
C LEU A 629 -6.78 -23.45 -1.70
N TYR A 630 -6.69 -22.15 -1.98
CA TYR A 630 -6.24 -21.64 -3.27
C TYR A 630 -4.77 -22.01 -3.55
N PHE A 631 -3.89 -21.91 -2.56
CA PHE A 631 -2.49 -22.35 -2.67
C PHE A 631 -2.38 -23.84 -2.98
N VAL A 632 -3.11 -24.66 -2.22
CA VAL A 632 -3.11 -26.11 -2.37
C VAL A 632 -3.70 -26.53 -3.71
N ASP A 633 -4.83 -25.95 -4.13
CA ASP A 633 -5.48 -26.29 -5.40
C ASP A 633 -4.65 -25.83 -6.60
N LYS A 634 -4.24 -24.55 -6.65
CA LYS A 634 -3.65 -23.93 -7.84
C LYS A 634 -2.14 -24.06 -7.97
N ILE A 635 -1.42 -24.24 -6.87
CA ILE A 635 0.05 -24.30 -6.90
C ILE A 635 0.54 -25.70 -6.51
N TRP A 636 -0.07 -26.33 -5.50
CA TRP A 636 0.39 -27.64 -5.03
C TRP A 636 -0.16 -28.81 -5.85
N LEU A 637 -1.46 -28.83 -6.16
CA LEU A 637 -2.16 -29.99 -6.73
C LEU A 637 -2.54 -29.84 -8.22
N ALA A 638 -2.57 -28.63 -8.78
CA ALA A 638 -3.03 -28.41 -10.14
C ALA A 638 -2.09 -29.05 -11.20
N PRO A 639 -2.64 -29.86 -12.14
CA PRO A 639 -1.92 -30.26 -13.34
C PRO A 639 -1.87 -29.10 -14.35
N CYS A 640 -0.73 -28.96 -15.03
CA CYS A 640 -0.56 -27.97 -16.10
C CYS A 640 -1.57 -28.17 -17.24
N THR A 641 -2.20 -27.08 -17.69
CA THR A 641 -3.05 -27.10 -18.90
C THR A 641 -2.20 -26.94 -20.17
N PRO A 642 -2.74 -27.29 -21.37
CA PRO A 642 -2.04 -27.06 -22.64
C PRO A 642 -1.66 -25.59 -22.88
N GLN A 643 -2.44 -24.63 -22.36
CA GLN A 643 -2.13 -23.19 -22.44
C GLN A 643 -0.97 -22.80 -21.52
N ASP A 644 -0.84 -23.44 -20.35
CA ASP A 644 0.27 -23.21 -19.42
C ASP A 644 1.60 -23.75 -19.96
N ILE A 645 1.52 -24.88 -20.68
CA ILE A 645 2.69 -25.46 -21.38
C ILE A 645 3.12 -24.55 -22.54
N ALA A 646 2.16 -24.00 -23.30
CA ALA A 646 2.45 -23.13 -24.44
C ALA A 646 3.03 -21.75 -24.03
N SER A 647 2.69 -21.26 -22.84
CA SER A 647 3.20 -19.99 -22.28
C SER A 647 4.54 -20.11 -21.56
N GLY A 648 5.10 -21.31 -21.45
CA GLY A 648 6.35 -21.56 -20.72
C GLY A 648 6.20 -21.55 -19.20
N ALA A 649 4.97 -21.60 -18.68
CA ALA A 649 4.68 -21.57 -17.24
C ALA A 649 4.80 -22.95 -16.55
N CYS A 650 5.33 -23.96 -17.24
CA CYS A 650 5.41 -25.33 -16.77
C CYS A 650 6.74 -26.01 -17.16
N LEU A 651 7.32 -26.72 -16.21
CA LEU A 651 8.52 -27.54 -16.38
C LEU A 651 8.14 -29.03 -16.45
N PHE A 652 8.79 -29.79 -17.32
CA PHE A 652 8.60 -31.23 -17.40
C PHE A 652 9.42 -31.94 -16.33
N ASP A 653 8.75 -32.50 -15.31
CA ASP A 653 9.39 -33.31 -14.28
C ASP A 653 9.64 -34.73 -14.82
N LYS A 654 10.91 -35.04 -15.07
CA LYS A 654 11.36 -36.34 -15.59
C LYS A 654 11.14 -37.50 -14.62
N GLN A 655 11.08 -37.27 -13.31
CA GLN A 655 10.87 -38.32 -12.31
C GLN A 655 9.39 -38.66 -12.15
N ALA A 656 8.52 -37.65 -12.21
CA ALA A 656 7.08 -37.83 -12.09
C ALA A 656 6.36 -38.02 -13.44
N ASN A 657 7.09 -37.92 -14.56
CA ASN A 657 6.58 -38.00 -15.95
C ASN A 657 5.35 -37.10 -16.18
N LYS A 658 5.37 -35.88 -15.63
CA LYS A 658 4.29 -34.91 -15.73
C LYS A 658 4.83 -33.48 -15.84
N TYR A 659 4.05 -32.59 -16.44
CA TYR A 659 4.31 -31.16 -16.40
C TYR A 659 3.88 -30.60 -15.04
N VAL A 660 4.78 -29.84 -14.40
CA VAL A 660 4.59 -29.18 -13.11
C VAL A 660 4.75 -27.68 -13.34
N HIS A 661 3.90 -26.87 -12.72
CA HIS A 661 3.97 -25.42 -12.90
C HIS A 661 5.33 -24.86 -12.44
N GLU A 662 5.89 -23.96 -13.25
CA GLU A 662 7.04 -23.17 -12.85
C GLU A 662 6.57 -22.11 -11.87
N ILE A 663 6.84 -22.34 -10.58
CA ILE A 663 6.26 -21.56 -9.48
C ILE A 663 6.66 -20.08 -9.56
N ASN A 664 7.76 -19.74 -10.23
CA ASN A 664 8.22 -18.37 -10.45
C ASN A 664 7.17 -17.51 -11.16
N VAL A 665 6.41 -18.14 -12.06
CA VAL A 665 5.37 -17.48 -12.86
C VAL A 665 4.07 -17.31 -12.06
N LEU A 666 3.78 -18.23 -11.14
CA LEU A 666 2.53 -18.25 -10.37
C LEU A 666 2.63 -17.60 -8.98
N LEU A 667 3.83 -17.49 -8.41
CA LEU A 667 4.04 -16.99 -7.05
C LEU A 667 3.63 -15.52 -6.90
N VAL A 668 3.94 -14.68 -7.90
CA VAL A 668 3.61 -13.24 -7.85
C VAL A 668 2.11 -12.98 -8.02
N PRO A 669 1.41 -13.58 -9.00
CA PRO A 669 -0.06 -13.51 -9.08
C PRO A 669 -0.74 -14.04 -7.81
N PHE A 670 -0.22 -15.13 -7.24
CA PHE A 670 -0.73 -15.68 -5.99
C PHE A 670 -0.54 -14.74 -4.81
N LEU A 671 0.66 -14.17 -4.67
CA LEU A 671 1.01 -13.15 -3.68
C LEU A 671 0.02 -11.99 -3.71
N PHE A 672 -0.17 -11.45 -4.90
CA PHE A 672 -1.06 -10.32 -5.13
C PHE A 672 -2.50 -10.71 -4.74
N ARG A 673 -3.00 -11.84 -5.24
CA ARG A 673 -4.34 -12.33 -4.91
C ARG A 673 -4.52 -12.52 -3.41
N SER A 674 -3.58 -13.15 -2.72
CA SER A 674 -3.71 -13.47 -1.29
C SER A 674 -3.76 -12.22 -0.42
N VAL A 675 -2.90 -11.23 -0.70
CA VAL A 675 -2.89 -9.95 0.04
C VAL A 675 -4.18 -9.18 -0.20
N PHE A 676 -4.56 -8.98 -1.46
CA PHE A 676 -5.73 -8.16 -1.77
C PHE A 676 -7.05 -8.87 -1.42
N SER A 677 -7.15 -10.20 -1.57
CA SER A 677 -8.30 -10.98 -1.05
C SER A 677 -8.45 -10.77 0.45
N THR A 678 -7.36 -10.93 1.22
CA THR A 678 -7.39 -10.71 2.68
C THR A 678 -7.89 -9.31 3.03
N MET A 679 -7.42 -8.27 2.33
CA MET A 679 -7.90 -6.90 2.54
C MET A 679 -9.38 -6.74 2.20
N THR A 680 -9.85 -7.36 1.12
CA THR A 680 -11.27 -7.34 0.73
C THR A 680 -12.15 -7.99 1.78
N HIS A 681 -11.76 -9.15 2.32
CA HIS A 681 -12.48 -9.80 3.41
C HIS A 681 -12.58 -8.88 4.65
N ILE A 682 -11.47 -8.24 5.04
CA ILE A 682 -11.45 -7.30 6.16
C ILE A 682 -12.38 -6.10 5.91
N ILE A 683 -12.32 -5.51 4.71
CA ILE A 683 -13.10 -4.33 4.36
C ILE A 683 -14.59 -4.65 4.29
N ALA A 684 -14.98 -5.66 3.50
CA ALA A 684 -16.37 -6.05 3.30
C ALA A 684 -17.04 -6.43 4.62
N SER A 685 -16.40 -7.32 5.39
CA SER A 685 -16.95 -7.75 6.67
C SER A 685 -16.86 -6.67 7.75
N GLY A 686 -15.87 -5.78 7.72
CA GLY A 686 -15.80 -4.63 8.60
C GLY A 686 -16.94 -3.62 8.37
N ILE A 687 -17.25 -3.32 7.10
CA ILE A 687 -18.39 -2.47 6.72
C ILE A 687 -19.69 -3.12 7.20
N PHE A 688 -19.84 -4.43 6.97
CA PHE A 688 -20.97 -5.19 7.46
C PHE A 688 -21.08 -5.14 9.01
N GLY A 689 -19.98 -5.36 9.72
CA GLY A 689 -19.91 -5.33 11.17
C GLY A 689 -20.36 -3.99 11.77
N TYR A 690 -20.08 -2.88 11.08
CA TYR A 690 -20.58 -1.56 11.46
C TYR A 690 -22.11 -1.48 11.37
N PHE A 691 -22.68 -1.81 10.22
CA PHE A 691 -24.14 -1.76 10.01
C PHE A 691 -24.89 -2.77 10.89
N TYR A 692 -24.27 -3.93 11.16
CA TYR A 692 -24.76 -4.89 12.13
C TYR A 692 -24.76 -4.30 13.55
N GLY A 693 -23.66 -3.67 13.97
CA GLY A 693 -23.61 -3.00 15.27
C GLY A 693 -24.65 -1.88 15.40
N VAL A 694 -24.85 -1.09 14.34
CA VAL A 694 -25.89 -0.04 14.30
C VAL A 694 -27.29 -0.66 14.43
N SER A 695 -27.58 -1.74 13.70
CA SER A 695 -28.88 -2.40 13.78
C SER A 695 -29.13 -3.02 15.16
N TYR A 696 -28.07 -3.50 15.82
CA TYR A 696 -28.14 -4.12 17.13
C TYR A 696 -28.26 -3.10 18.28
N PHE A 697 -27.42 -2.06 18.30
CA PHE A 697 -27.33 -1.11 19.42
C PHE A 697 -28.21 0.13 19.25
N ALA A 698 -28.40 0.62 18.02
CA ALA A 698 -28.94 1.95 17.78
C ALA A 698 -30.40 1.98 17.28
N ALA A 699 -31.03 0.83 17.02
CA ALA A 699 -32.41 0.76 16.50
C ALA A 699 -33.47 1.40 17.44
N ASP A 700 -33.23 1.40 18.76
CA ASP A 700 -34.15 1.99 19.73
C ASP A 700 -33.95 3.51 19.91
N GLU A 701 -32.72 4.03 19.79
CA GLU A 701 -32.41 5.48 19.94
C GLU A 701 -32.55 6.28 18.64
N ILE A 702 -32.25 5.69 17.46
CA ILE A 702 -32.43 6.40 16.18
C ILE A 702 -33.92 6.67 15.88
N LYS A 703 -34.84 6.02 16.61
CA LYS A 703 -36.27 6.35 16.65
C LYS A 703 -36.55 7.80 17.06
N GLU A 704 -35.70 8.41 17.88
CA GLU A 704 -35.83 9.84 18.24
C GLU A 704 -35.20 10.77 17.20
N LEU A 705 -34.05 10.41 16.63
CA LEU A 705 -33.38 11.18 15.57
C LEU A 705 -34.17 11.20 14.24
N SER A 706 -34.77 10.07 13.87
CA SER A 706 -35.59 9.95 12.65
C SER A 706 -36.94 10.67 12.74
N ARG A 707 -37.48 10.88 13.96
CA ARG A 707 -38.63 11.77 14.19
C ARG A 707 -38.31 13.24 13.93
N MET A 708 -37.03 13.63 13.99
CA MET A 708 -36.60 15.01 13.78
C MET A 708 -36.21 15.33 12.32
N GLN A 709 -36.02 14.31 11.45
CA GLN A 709 -35.66 14.52 10.05
C GLN A 709 -36.81 14.22 9.09
N ASN A 710 -37.28 15.25 8.38
CA ASN A 710 -38.26 15.18 7.27
C ASN A 710 -37.65 14.57 5.98
N GLY A 711 -36.97 13.42 6.09
CA GLY A 711 -36.34 12.73 4.95
C GLY A 711 -37.25 11.68 4.29
N LEU A 712 -36.93 11.32 3.04
CA LEU A 712 -37.58 10.23 2.29
C LEU A 712 -37.57 8.90 3.08
N GLN A 713 -36.48 8.61 3.79
CA GLN A 713 -36.34 7.41 4.63
C GLN A 713 -37.38 7.36 5.76
N ALA A 714 -37.63 8.48 6.46
CA ALA A 714 -38.63 8.54 7.53
C ALA A 714 -40.05 8.31 7.00
N ARG A 715 -40.35 8.81 5.79
CA ARG A 715 -41.64 8.60 5.12
C ARG A 715 -41.86 7.14 4.72
N ILE A 716 -40.83 6.47 4.20
CA ILE A 716 -40.88 5.04 3.86
C ILE A 716 -41.06 4.21 5.13
N LEU A 717 -40.33 4.50 6.21
CA LEU A 717 -40.45 3.80 7.48
C LEU A 717 -41.87 3.90 8.06
N LEU A 718 -42.46 5.10 8.03
CA LEU A 718 -43.83 5.35 8.46
C LEU A 718 -44.87 4.68 7.56
N LEU A 719 -44.61 4.56 6.26
CA LEU A 719 -45.47 3.84 5.32
C LEU A 719 -45.49 2.34 5.65
N PHE A 720 -44.33 1.71 5.82
CA PHE A 720 -44.25 0.29 6.18
C PHE A 720 -44.91 -0.02 7.52
N HIS A 721 -44.72 0.85 8.52
CA HIS A 721 -45.42 0.74 9.80
C HIS A 721 -46.95 0.84 9.64
N LYS A 722 -47.44 1.76 8.79
CA LYS A 722 -48.87 1.93 8.52
C LYS A 722 -49.49 0.80 7.71
N VAL A 723 -48.75 0.22 6.75
CA VAL A 723 -49.26 -0.81 5.84
C VAL A 723 -49.19 -2.21 6.45
N PHE A 724 -48.08 -2.55 7.11
CA PHE A 724 -47.82 -3.91 7.61
C PHE A 724 -47.93 -4.04 9.13
N HIS A 725 -48.25 -2.96 9.85
CA HIS A 725 -48.33 -2.92 11.32
C HIS A 725 -47.04 -3.37 12.04
N LEU A 726 -45.89 -3.36 11.35
CA LEU A 726 -44.61 -3.76 11.91
C LEU A 726 -44.02 -2.64 12.79
N PRO A 727 -43.43 -2.96 13.95
CA PRO A 727 -42.84 -1.94 14.81
C PRO A 727 -41.63 -1.27 14.13
N THR A 728 -41.55 0.06 14.23
CA THR A 728 -40.58 0.88 13.48
C THR A 728 -39.11 0.58 13.80
N ASN A 729 -38.82 0.16 15.03
CA ASN A 729 -37.47 -0.28 15.42
C ASN A 729 -37.09 -1.60 14.72
N LEU A 730 -38.03 -2.52 14.53
CA LEU A 730 -37.80 -3.74 13.75
C LEU A 730 -37.52 -3.41 12.28
N VAL A 731 -38.34 -2.55 11.66
CA VAL A 731 -38.13 -2.12 10.26
C VAL A 731 -36.77 -1.45 10.09
N MET A 732 -36.37 -0.59 11.03
CA MET A 732 -35.09 0.10 10.98
C MET A 732 -33.90 -0.84 11.20
N ARG A 733 -34.02 -1.78 12.15
CA ARG A 733 -33.02 -2.82 12.40
C ARG A 733 -32.79 -3.65 11.13
N GLU A 734 -33.86 -4.15 10.52
CA GLU A 734 -33.79 -4.92 9.28
C GLU A 734 -33.22 -4.07 8.14
N GLN A 735 -33.62 -2.80 8.00
CA GLN A 735 -33.10 -1.91 6.95
C GLN A 735 -31.58 -1.68 7.06
N GLN A 736 -31.06 -1.37 8.26
CA GLN A 736 -29.62 -1.15 8.46
C GLN A 736 -28.85 -2.44 8.20
N PHE A 737 -29.40 -3.55 8.65
CA PHE A 737 -28.89 -4.88 8.38
C PHE A 737 -28.77 -5.15 6.88
N PHE A 738 -29.85 -4.97 6.10
CA PHE A 738 -29.83 -5.16 4.64
C PHE A 738 -28.87 -4.21 3.94
N THR A 739 -28.78 -2.96 4.39
CA THR A 739 -27.86 -1.97 3.83
C THR A 739 -26.41 -2.45 3.96
N GLY A 740 -26.03 -2.93 5.15
CA GLY A 740 -24.72 -3.50 5.41
C GLY A 740 -24.44 -4.75 4.57
N ALA A 741 -25.40 -5.67 4.50
CA ALA A 741 -25.27 -6.90 3.73
C ALA A 741 -25.05 -6.61 2.23
N ILE A 742 -25.90 -5.78 1.62
CA ILE A 742 -25.77 -5.42 0.21
C ILE A 742 -24.44 -4.71 -0.06
N ALA A 743 -24.05 -3.76 0.80
CA ALA A 743 -22.78 -3.04 0.62
C ALA A 743 -21.58 -3.99 0.64
N ALA A 744 -21.53 -4.94 1.58
CA ALA A 744 -20.45 -5.92 1.68
C ALA A 744 -20.46 -6.87 0.48
N MET A 745 -21.62 -7.39 0.09
CA MET A 745 -21.77 -8.31 -1.05
C MET A 745 -21.38 -7.65 -2.38
N VAL A 746 -21.80 -6.41 -2.62
CA VAL A 746 -21.45 -5.68 -3.85
C VAL A 746 -19.95 -5.40 -3.88
N TYR A 747 -19.37 -4.92 -2.77
CA TYR A 747 -17.94 -4.64 -2.70
C TYR A 747 -17.11 -5.89 -2.95
N HIS A 748 -17.44 -7.00 -2.26
CA HIS A 748 -16.72 -8.25 -2.40
C HIS A 748 -16.95 -8.90 -3.78
N GLY A 749 -18.18 -8.92 -4.28
CA GLY A 749 -18.50 -9.48 -5.58
C GLY A 749 -17.85 -8.72 -6.74
N LEU A 750 -17.77 -7.38 -6.67
CA LEU A 750 -16.99 -6.58 -7.62
C LEU A 750 -15.51 -6.92 -7.58
N PHE A 751 -14.97 -7.16 -6.39
CA PHE A 751 -13.58 -7.53 -6.22
C PHE A 751 -13.28 -8.93 -6.79
N ASN A 752 -14.16 -9.90 -6.56
CA ASN A 752 -14.10 -11.23 -7.17
C ASN A 752 -14.18 -11.16 -8.69
N PHE A 753 -15.02 -10.27 -9.22
CA PHE A 753 -15.12 -10.03 -10.65
C PHE A 753 -13.80 -9.48 -11.22
N VAL A 754 -13.19 -8.49 -10.60
CA VAL A 754 -11.92 -7.90 -11.07
C VAL A 754 -10.73 -8.88 -10.96
N LEU A 755 -10.78 -9.82 -10.02
CA LEU A 755 -9.77 -10.86 -9.83
C LEU A 755 -9.96 -12.10 -10.72
N ASP A 756 -11.12 -12.25 -11.36
CA ASP A 756 -11.38 -13.40 -12.22
C ASP A 756 -10.51 -13.36 -13.49
N GLY A 757 -10.01 -14.52 -13.92
CA GLY A 757 -9.03 -14.62 -15.01
C GLY A 757 -9.59 -14.22 -16.38
N GLU A 758 -10.84 -14.55 -16.68
CA GLU A 758 -11.51 -14.15 -17.94
C GLU A 758 -11.86 -12.66 -17.92
N THR A 759 -12.22 -12.15 -16.74
CA THR A 759 -12.47 -10.73 -16.56
C THR A 759 -11.19 -9.92 -16.60
N ASN A 760 -10.07 -10.46 -16.11
CA ASN A 760 -8.78 -9.78 -16.16
C ASN A 760 -8.35 -9.55 -17.61
N THR A 761 -8.52 -10.53 -18.50
CA THR A 761 -8.25 -10.35 -19.93
C THR A 761 -9.25 -9.41 -20.60
N TYR A 762 -10.52 -9.42 -20.20
CA TYR A 762 -11.52 -8.46 -20.68
C TYR A 762 -11.24 -7.02 -20.21
N ILE A 763 -10.95 -6.81 -18.93
CA ILE A 763 -10.52 -5.53 -18.36
C ILE A 763 -9.25 -5.08 -19.07
N GLN A 764 -8.27 -5.98 -19.25
CA GLN A 764 -7.06 -5.68 -20.02
C GLN A 764 -7.36 -5.26 -21.46
N SER A 765 -8.37 -5.84 -22.10
CA SER A 765 -8.82 -5.42 -23.44
C SER A 765 -9.55 -4.08 -23.45
N LEU A 766 -10.27 -3.74 -22.36
CA LEU A 766 -11.09 -2.53 -22.25
C LEU A 766 -10.28 -1.30 -21.82
N ILE A 767 -9.38 -1.46 -20.85
CA ILE A 767 -8.58 -0.37 -20.27
C ILE A 767 -7.10 -0.43 -20.67
N GLY A 768 -6.70 -1.39 -21.51
CA GLY A 768 -5.31 -1.57 -21.97
C GLY A 768 -4.33 -1.92 -20.86
N ARG A 769 -4.80 -2.27 -19.66
CA ARG A 769 -4.01 -2.43 -18.43
C ARG A 769 -4.48 -3.63 -17.60
N PRO A 770 -3.59 -4.32 -16.87
CA PRO A 770 -3.97 -5.44 -16.00
C PRO A 770 -4.94 -5.00 -14.88
N SER A 771 -5.76 -5.92 -14.39
CA SER A 771 -6.83 -5.64 -13.42
C SER A 771 -6.35 -5.02 -12.10
N MET A 772 -5.06 -5.15 -11.76
CA MET A 772 -4.41 -4.51 -10.62
C MET A 772 -4.64 -2.98 -10.52
N PHE A 773 -4.77 -2.28 -11.65
CA PHE A 773 -5.02 -0.84 -11.69
C PHE A 773 -6.41 -0.45 -11.15
N VAL A 774 -7.34 -1.40 -11.08
CA VAL A 774 -8.67 -1.23 -10.50
C VAL A 774 -8.69 -1.70 -9.05
N ILE A 775 -7.98 -2.79 -8.75
CA ILE A 775 -7.93 -3.43 -7.42
C ILE A 775 -7.32 -2.49 -6.38
N VAL A 776 -6.16 -1.90 -6.65
CA VAL A 776 -5.44 -1.09 -5.64
C VAL A 776 -6.27 0.13 -5.20
N PRO A 777 -6.81 0.97 -6.11
CA PRO A 777 -7.67 2.09 -5.71
C PRO A 777 -8.94 1.64 -4.99
N LEU A 778 -9.56 0.54 -5.43
CA LEU A 778 -10.77 -0.01 -4.81
C LEU A 778 -10.50 -0.42 -3.35
N THR A 779 -9.39 -1.13 -3.09
CA THR A 779 -8.97 -1.53 -1.74
C THR A 779 -8.62 -0.34 -0.87
N VAL A 780 -7.93 0.67 -1.41
CA VAL A 780 -7.62 1.90 -0.66
C VAL A 780 -8.89 2.67 -0.30
N ALA A 781 -9.80 2.86 -1.26
CA ALA A 781 -11.08 3.54 -1.03
C ALA A 781 -11.93 2.80 0.00
N GLY A 782 -12.05 1.48 -0.11
CA GLY A 782 -12.74 0.64 0.85
C GLY A 782 -12.12 0.70 2.26
N GLY A 783 -10.79 0.67 2.34
CA GLY A 783 -10.04 0.80 3.59
C GLY A 783 -10.23 2.16 4.26
N LEU A 784 -10.19 3.25 3.50
CA LEU A 784 -10.47 4.60 3.99
C LEU A 784 -11.91 4.73 4.49
N TYR A 785 -12.87 4.13 3.77
CA TYR A 785 -14.27 4.12 4.20
C TYR A 785 -14.46 3.33 5.50
N LEU A 786 -13.88 2.14 5.62
CA LEU A 786 -13.91 1.36 6.86
C LEU A 786 -13.24 2.12 8.02
N PHE A 787 -12.10 2.76 7.78
CA PHE A 787 -11.42 3.58 8.79
C PHE A 787 -12.28 4.75 9.26
N TYR A 788 -12.95 5.44 8.32
CA TYR A 788 -13.92 6.48 8.62
C TYR A 788 -15.06 5.96 9.50
N LEU A 789 -15.64 4.79 9.17
CA LEU A 789 -16.68 4.15 9.99
C LEU A 789 -16.16 3.83 11.39
N PHE A 790 -14.96 3.25 11.51
CA PHE A 790 -14.37 2.86 12.79
C PHE A 790 -14.09 4.05 13.72
N LYS A 791 -13.73 5.22 13.17
CA LYS A 791 -13.39 6.43 13.94
C LYS A 791 -14.60 7.23 14.43
N ARG A 792 -15.83 6.82 14.12
CA ARG A 792 -17.02 7.55 14.59
C ARG A 792 -17.13 7.49 16.13
N PRO A 793 -17.29 8.63 16.82
CA PRO A 793 -17.27 8.68 18.28
C PRO A 793 -18.42 7.88 18.92
N GLU A 794 -19.58 7.87 18.26
CA GLU A 794 -20.79 7.12 18.64
C GLU A 794 -20.56 5.59 18.75
N ASN A 795 -19.59 5.05 18.02
CA ASN A 795 -19.35 3.61 17.98
C ASN A 795 -18.66 3.04 19.24
N SER A 796 -18.00 3.90 20.01
CA SER A 796 -17.26 3.52 21.23
C SER A 796 -18.14 3.50 22.49
N ILE A 797 -19.35 4.05 22.42
CA ILE A 797 -20.27 4.20 23.55
C ILE A 797 -20.72 2.82 24.04
N ILE A 798 -20.54 2.53 25.34
CA ILE A 798 -20.96 1.28 25.97
C ILE A 798 -22.45 1.35 26.30
N TRP A 799 -23.28 0.63 25.55
CA TRP A 799 -24.74 0.73 25.61
C TRP A 799 -25.37 0.09 26.86
N SER A 800 -24.64 -0.77 27.58
CA SER A 800 -25.10 -1.37 28.84
C SER A 800 -25.18 -0.36 30.01
N LYS A 801 -24.33 0.68 30.02
CA LYS A 801 -24.32 1.70 31.09
C LYS A 801 -25.42 2.74 30.96
N ARG A 802 -25.86 3.04 29.72
CA ARG A 802 -26.95 4.01 29.50
C ARG A 802 -28.31 3.48 29.95
N ARG A 803 -28.58 2.19 29.70
CA ARG A 803 -29.83 1.53 30.11
C ARG A 803 -30.00 1.47 31.64
N VAL A 804 -28.91 1.32 32.41
CA VAL A 804 -28.89 1.35 33.89
C VAL A 804 -28.99 2.78 34.44
N LEU A 805 -28.33 3.75 33.80
CA LEU A 805 -28.44 5.18 34.16
C LEU A 805 -29.85 5.72 33.88
N GLU A 806 -30.47 5.35 32.75
CA GLU A 806 -31.83 5.79 32.41
C GLU A 806 -32.92 5.09 33.21
N THR A 807 -32.74 3.82 33.60
CA THR A 807 -33.68 3.19 34.55
C THR A 807 -33.57 3.78 35.95
N ARG A 808 -32.37 4.17 36.40
CA ARG A 808 -32.21 4.93 37.66
C ARG A 808 -32.84 6.31 37.56
N ILE A 809 -32.52 7.09 36.52
CA ILE A 809 -33.07 8.44 36.33
C ILE A 809 -34.60 8.41 36.17
N LYS A 810 -35.17 7.43 35.44
CA LYS A 810 -36.63 7.27 35.35
C LYS A 810 -37.24 6.83 36.67
N LYS A 811 -36.58 5.95 37.44
CA LYS A 811 -37.07 5.52 38.76
C LYS A 811 -37.04 6.68 39.76
N ASP A 812 -35.93 7.41 39.83
CA ASP A 812 -35.77 8.58 40.72
C ASP A 812 -36.74 9.71 40.33
N ALA A 813 -37.03 9.91 39.04
CA ALA A 813 -38.02 10.89 38.58
C ALA A 813 -39.47 10.46 38.84
N ILE A 814 -39.79 9.16 38.77
CA ILE A 814 -41.11 8.61 39.09
C ILE A 814 -41.35 8.66 40.61
N ASP A 815 -40.33 8.32 41.42
CA ASP A 815 -40.41 8.38 42.88
C ASP A 815 -40.58 9.84 43.36
N ALA A 816 -39.92 10.80 42.71
CA ALA A 816 -40.11 12.24 42.96
C ALA A 816 -41.49 12.79 42.52
N ASP A 817 -42.07 12.29 41.41
CA ASP A 817 -43.43 12.68 40.98
C ASP A 817 -44.50 12.06 41.89
N LEU A 818 -44.27 10.85 42.42
CA LEU A 818 -45.16 10.21 43.39
C LEU A 818 -45.13 10.93 44.75
N GLU A 819 -43.96 11.32 45.27
CA GLU A 819 -43.88 12.14 46.50
C GLU A 819 -44.58 13.51 46.36
N ASN A 820 -44.48 14.15 45.19
CA ASN A 820 -45.18 15.41 44.92
C ASN A 820 -46.71 15.24 44.77
N ARG A 821 -47.18 14.11 44.24
CA ARG A 821 -48.63 13.84 44.10
C ARG A 821 -49.29 13.40 45.39
N PHE A 822 -48.56 12.79 46.33
CA PHE A 822 -49.10 12.34 47.62
C PHE A 822 -48.96 13.36 48.77
N SER A 823 -48.19 14.45 48.60
CA SER A 823 -48.00 15.48 49.63
C SER A 823 -48.99 16.65 49.58
N LEU A 824 -49.90 16.71 48.60
CA LEU A 824 -50.89 17.79 48.46
C LEU A 824 -52.31 17.24 48.43
N ARG A 825 -52.86 16.90 49.61
CA ARG A 825 -54.31 16.94 49.93
C ARG A 825 -54.55 16.56 51.39
N THR A 826 -54.39 17.52 52.29
CA THR A 826 -55.22 17.57 53.50
C THR A 826 -56.24 18.70 53.29
N PRO A 827 -57.54 18.39 53.16
CA PRO A 827 -58.55 19.42 53.01
C PRO A 827 -58.77 20.10 54.36
N THR A 828 -58.48 21.40 54.45
CA THR A 828 -58.94 22.25 55.56
C THR A 828 -60.47 22.33 55.53
N PRO A 829 -61.18 22.06 56.65
CA PRO A 829 -62.62 22.19 56.70
C PRO A 829 -63.02 23.67 56.73
N ARG A 830 -64.08 24.00 56.00
CA ARG A 830 -64.74 25.32 56.02
C ARG A 830 -65.23 25.66 57.44
N ALA A 831 -64.88 26.86 57.90
CA ALA A 831 -65.71 27.74 58.73
C ALA A 831 -65.33 29.19 58.41
#